data_AF-A0A0J5T1M7-F1
#
_entry.id   AF-A0A0J5T1M7-F1
#
_cell.length_a   1.000
_cell.length_b   1.000
_cell.length_c   1.000
_cell.angle_alpha   90.00
_cell.angle_beta   90.00
_cell.angle_gamma   90.00
#
_symmetry.space_group_name_H-M   'P 1'
#
loop_
_entity.id
_entity.type
_entity.pdbx_description
1 polymer ?
#
loop_
_entity_poly.entity_id
_entity_poly.type
_entity_poly.pdbx_seq_one_letter_code
_entity_poly.pdbx_strand_id
1 'polypeptide(L)'
;MVSSIPPPQNDDAGFGALLHQSGLFDALWYQHRYGDVARGRLDPLSHYLRLGAALGRAPGPLFNPQAYLAANPDVAAAGVDPLRHYLTAGRIEQRPLHPPTRMPDSGPAARVSHLRALLETGGCSIGPEAALGEHAQSAGPEAALAAEVLALWTLRQGDYAAALRWFARCPGARLDPLRIVALVQAGDRAGARRTARAEMRSGDLDLATTWLAQRPAARLACLNAALGRSGLAPVRLGPGAAPLLDRLISAAPPAARGTDADAPLVSVILAAHNAAATLPTAIRSVLGQSWRAIELLVVDDASTDDTAAIAAARADGDPRLRLIRLPRNRGAYGARNAGLAAARGRYVTLHDADDWAHPERIAQQVGFLHTHGGYAGCLSMQARMTDDLKVSRWTGTGALIHENLSSLMLPVDLVRDTLGGWDRVRVSADSELLRRVRRIYGNRAVPVLPGGPLALQRDGTGNATQDAATGMGWFYYGARREYYEAQLAHHASATSLRYDPDADRPFAAPAILDPDFVPGTVQHLDRVYAGLLSLRDSGLDTLLTWLDADRIAGRRVGLVPLYGLGQPVGGGLSIHPELRARIDGDRVRVLCFGETAETDALRFPPGQEALADGLRYLPVVLRDGQQGLPPAPPVGGAG
;
A
#
# COMPACT_ATOMS: atom_id res chain seq x y z
N MET A 1 7.31 -6.58 27.82
CA MET A 1 7.63 -5.88 29.08
C MET A 1 7.61 -4.39 28.79
N VAL A 2 6.88 -3.60 29.59
CA VAL A 2 6.98 -2.14 29.56
C VAL A 2 8.41 -1.79 29.96
N SER A 3 9.30 -1.58 28.99
CA SER A 3 10.62 -1.05 29.27
C SER A 3 10.50 0.46 29.23
N SER A 4 10.54 1.03 30.43
CA SER A 4 10.95 2.40 30.70
C SER A 4 11.95 2.92 29.67
N ILE A 5 11.71 4.15 29.23
CA ILE A 5 12.66 4.97 28.46
C ILE A 5 14.03 4.86 29.15
N PRO A 6 15.10 4.43 28.45
CA PRO A 6 16.41 4.32 29.07
C PRO A 6 16.84 5.68 29.65
N PRO A 7 17.50 5.70 30.82
CA PRO A 7 18.03 6.95 31.37
C PRO A 7 19.03 7.58 30.38
N PRO A 8 19.14 8.92 30.36
CA PRO A 8 20.06 9.61 29.46
C PRO A 8 21.49 9.08 29.66
N GLN A 9 22.22 8.86 28.57
CA GLN A 9 23.63 8.50 28.66
C GLN A 9 24.41 9.75 29.12
N ASN A 10 25.54 9.57 29.83
CA ASN A 10 26.32 10.69 30.39
C ASN A 10 26.81 11.72 29.34
N ASP A 11 26.89 11.31 28.07
CA ASP A 11 27.19 12.14 26.89
C ASP A 11 26.07 13.15 26.58
N ASP A 12 24.81 12.78 26.76
CA ASP A 12 23.65 13.58 26.34
C ASP A 12 23.48 14.88 27.13
N ALA A 13 23.98 14.94 28.38
CA ALA A 13 23.92 16.16 29.19
C ALA A 13 24.88 17.24 28.66
N GLY A 14 26.10 16.86 28.28
CA GLY A 14 27.07 17.76 27.67
C GLY A 14 26.67 18.17 26.26
N PHE A 15 26.16 17.22 25.47
CA PHE A 15 25.66 17.50 24.13
C PHE A 15 24.39 18.37 24.14
N GLY A 16 23.48 18.16 25.09
CA GLY A 16 22.28 18.99 25.26
C GLY A 16 22.60 20.45 25.56
N ALA A 17 23.59 20.71 26.43
CA ALA A 17 24.07 22.07 26.70
C ALA A 17 24.71 22.72 25.47
N LEU A 18 25.54 21.98 24.73
CA LEU A 18 26.14 22.44 23.48
C LEU A 18 25.08 22.77 22.43
N LEU A 19 24.08 21.91 22.28
CA LEU A 19 22.98 22.08 21.33
C LEU A 19 22.13 23.31 21.66
N HIS A 20 21.80 23.52 22.94
CA HIS A 20 21.05 24.71 23.37
C HIS A 20 21.84 26.01 23.12
N GLN A 21 23.14 26.03 23.43
CA GLN A 21 24.00 27.20 23.18
C GLN A 21 24.27 27.45 21.69
N SER A 22 24.11 26.42 20.86
CA SER A 22 24.43 26.48 19.43
C SER A 22 23.45 27.31 18.60
N GLY A 23 22.25 27.56 19.10
CA GLY A 23 21.15 28.21 18.38
C GLY A 23 20.50 27.35 17.28
N LEU A 24 20.91 26.08 17.11
CA LEU A 24 20.34 25.20 16.08
C LEU A 24 19.11 24.42 16.54
N PHE A 25 18.84 24.39 17.84
CA PHE A 25 17.62 23.82 18.40
C PHE A 25 16.63 24.94 18.75
N ASP A 26 15.44 24.86 18.17
CA ASP A 26 14.34 25.79 18.44
C ASP A 26 13.16 25.00 19.00
N ALA A 27 12.93 25.12 20.30
CA ALA A 27 11.93 24.34 21.02
C ALA A 27 10.50 24.60 20.50
N LEU A 28 10.16 25.86 20.17
CA LEU A 28 8.84 26.23 19.69
C LEU A 28 8.62 25.73 18.26
N TRP A 29 9.61 25.91 17.40
CA TRP A 29 9.59 25.38 16.04
C TRP A 29 9.51 23.85 16.04
N TYR A 30 10.30 23.19 16.88
CA TYR A 30 10.35 21.74 16.98
C TYR A 30 9.01 21.16 17.45
N GLN A 31 8.40 21.77 18.47
CA GLN A 31 7.09 21.39 18.96
C GLN A 31 5.98 21.62 17.91
N HIS A 32 6.05 22.71 17.15
CA HIS A 32 5.09 23.00 16.08
C HIS A 32 5.25 22.06 14.88
N ARG A 33 6.50 21.74 14.51
CA ARG A 33 6.83 20.87 13.37
C ARG A 33 6.51 19.41 13.65
N TYR A 34 6.71 18.95 14.89
CA TYR A 34 6.55 17.55 15.30
C TYR A 34 5.43 17.43 16.32
N GLY A 35 4.21 17.29 15.82
CA GLY A 35 3.00 17.33 16.63
C GLY A 35 2.86 16.21 17.69
N ASP A 36 3.69 15.18 17.68
CA ASP A 36 3.78 14.18 18.75
C ASP A 36 4.47 14.74 20.01
N VAL A 37 5.41 15.68 19.86
CA VAL A 37 6.06 16.41 20.97
C VAL A 37 5.03 17.26 21.70
N ALA A 38 4.19 17.99 20.95
CA ALA A 38 3.12 18.81 21.49
C ALA A 38 2.02 17.98 22.20
N ARG A 39 1.68 16.80 21.65
CA ARG A 39 0.67 15.91 22.23
C ARG A 39 1.16 15.18 23.48
N GLY A 40 2.45 14.90 23.59
CA GLY A 40 3.05 14.19 24.72
C GLY A 40 3.38 15.06 25.94
N ARG A 41 3.23 16.40 25.87
CA ARG A 41 3.76 17.36 26.87
C ARG A 41 5.23 17.11 27.23
N LEU A 42 6.00 16.55 26.29
CA LEU A 42 7.41 16.26 26.49
C LEU A 42 8.22 17.53 26.26
N ASP A 43 9.24 17.75 27.08
CA ASP A 43 10.22 18.80 26.83
C ASP A 43 10.83 18.60 25.42
N PRO A 44 10.71 19.57 24.50
CA PRO A 44 11.14 19.42 23.11
C PRO A 44 12.61 19.01 22.97
N LEU A 45 13.49 19.56 23.81
CA LEU A 45 14.92 19.28 23.77
C LEU A 45 15.21 17.85 24.24
N SER A 46 14.61 17.44 25.37
CA SER A 46 14.70 16.07 25.87
C SER A 46 14.15 15.05 24.88
N HIS A 47 13.05 15.37 24.19
CA HIS A 47 12.50 14.54 23.13
C HIS A 47 13.48 14.41 21.95
N TYR A 48 14.08 15.53 21.53
CA TYR A 48 15.03 15.52 20.42
C TYR A 48 16.25 14.64 20.71
N LEU A 49 16.86 14.80 21.89
CA LEU A 49 18.05 14.07 22.30
C LEU A 49 17.79 12.56 22.41
N ARG A 50 16.61 12.15 22.89
CA ARG A 50 16.30 10.72 23.11
C ARG A 50 15.75 10.01 21.87
N LEU A 51 15.05 10.73 21.00
CA LEU A 51 14.24 10.14 19.93
C LEU A 51 14.36 10.92 18.62
N GLY A 52 14.31 12.24 18.68
CA GLY A 52 14.26 13.10 17.48
C GLY A 52 15.43 12.88 16.53
N ALA A 53 16.65 12.83 17.05
CA ALA A 53 17.87 12.61 16.27
C ALA A 53 17.85 11.24 15.56
N ALA A 54 17.52 10.17 16.28
CA ALA A 54 17.41 8.82 15.73
C ALA A 54 16.30 8.68 14.67
N LEU A 55 15.23 9.49 14.79
CA LEU A 55 14.14 9.59 13.80
C LEU A 55 14.50 10.49 12.59
N GLY A 56 15.72 11.05 12.55
CA GLY A 56 16.17 11.95 11.49
C GLY A 56 15.43 13.29 11.47
N ARG A 57 14.89 13.73 12.61
CA ARG A 57 14.15 14.99 12.70
C ARG A 57 15.09 16.19 12.71
N ALA A 58 14.66 17.28 12.10
CA ALA A 58 15.38 18.55 12.20
C ALA A 58 15.25 19.12 13.62
N PRO A 59 16.34 19.54 14.28
CA PRO A 59 16.31 20.18 15.61
C PRO A 59 15.67 21.59 15.61
N GLY A 60 15.65 22.24 14.45
CA GLY A 60 15.25 23.64 14.29
C GLY A 60 15.30 24.06 12.83
N PRO A 61 14.89 25.31 12.52
CA PRO A 61 14.75 25.80 11.14
C PRO A 61 16.08 25.97 10.39
N LEU A 62 17.22 25.75 11.05
CA LEU A 62 18.56 25.98 10.49
C LEU A 62 19.32 24.69 10.17
N PHE A 63 18.82 23.51 10.54
CA PHE A 63 19.56 22.26 10.36
C PHE A 63 18.67 21.06 9.98
N ASN A 64 18.97 20.42 8.86
CA ASN A 64 18.32 19.24 8.33
C ASN A 64 19.31 18.07 8.31
N PRO A 65 19.12 17.06 9.18
CA PRO A 65 19.97 15.88 9.27
C PRO A 65 20.17 15.16 7.93
N GLN A 66 19.11 15.00 7.14
CA GLN A 66 19.14 14.22 5.90
C GLN A 66 19.86 14.99 4.80
N ALA A 67 19.62 16.29 4.69
CA ALA A 67 20.32 17.15 3.72
C ALA A 67 21.81 17.28 4.08
N TYR A 68 22.13 17.36 5.39
CA TYR A 68 23.51 17.39 5.87
C TYR A 68 24.24 16.08 5.53
N LEU A 69 23.64 14.91 5.78
CA LEU A 69 24.27 13.63 5.42
C LEU A 69 24.40 13.43 3.91
N ALA A 70 23.44 13.91 3.11
CA ALA A 70 23.51 13.84 1.65
C ALA A 70 24.64 14.71 1.08
N ALA A 71 24.90 15.88 1.68
CA ALA A 71 25.99 16.77 1.30
C ALA A 71 27.36 16.35 1.86
N ASN A 72 27.38 15.43 2.84
CA ASN A 72 28.57 14.99 3.56
C ASN A 72 28.64 13.45 3.61
N PRO A 73 28.94 12.79 2.47
CA PRO A 73 28.92 11.33 2.35
C PRO A 73 29.88 10.61 3.29
N ASP A 74 30.97 11.27 3.69
CA ASP A 74 31.94 10.79 4.68
C ASP A 74 31.31 10.66 6.08
N VAL A 75 30.48 11.62 6.48
CA VAL A 75 29.72 11.58 7.74
C VAL A 75 28.63 10.53 7.68
N ALA A 76 27.96 10.40 6.54
CA ALA A 76 26.96 9.36 6.30
C ALA A 76 27.55 7.95 6.36
N ALA A 77 28.73 7.75 5.79
CA ALA A 77 29.45 6.48 5.83
C ALA A 77 29.94 6.14 7.24
N ALA A 78 30.30 7.15 8.04
CA ALA A 78 30.71 6.98 9.43
C ALA A 78 29.55 6.64 10.40
N GLY A 79 28.29 6.81 9.96
CA GLY A 79 27.10 6.51 10.77
C GLY A 79 26.94 7.41 12.00
N VAL A 80 27.60 8.56 12.02
CA VAL A 80 27.57 9.52 13.15
C VAL A 80 26.31 10.38 13.07
N ASP A 81 25.77 10.77 14.23
CA ASP A 81 24.66 11.73 14.27
C ASP A 81 25.06 13.06 13.57
N PRO A 82 24.32 13.51 12.55
CA PRO A 82 24.73 14.64 11.72
C PRO A 82 24.79 15.96 12.50
N LEU A 83 23.89 16.19 13.46
CA LEU A 83 23.90 17.43 14.23
C LEU A 83 25.06 17.44 15.23
N ARG A 84 25.33 16.30 15.86
CA ARG A 84 26.49 16.11 16.74
C ARG A 84 27.78 16.31 15.97
N HIS A 85 27.93 15.68 14.82
CA HIS A 85 29.07 15.90 13.93
C HIS A 85 29.24 17.38 13.58
N TYR A 86 28.16 18.07 13.21
CA TYR A 86 28.22 19.49 12.88
C TYR A 86 28.72 20.34 14.05
N LEU A 87 28.19 20.11 15.26
CA LEU A 87 28.53 20.89 16.44
C LEU A 87 29.95 20.63 16.96
N THR A 88 30.50 19.44 16.76
CA THR A 88 31.84 19.07 17.26
C THR A 88 32.96 19.27 16.25
N ALA A 89 32.69 19.12 14.94
CA ALA A 89 33.70 19.17 13.88
C ALA A 89 33.26 20.01 12.68
N GLY A 90 32.03 19.80 12.18
CA GLY A 90 31.55 20.42 10.94
C GLY A 90 31.56 21.95 10.93
N ARG A 91 31.40 22.62 12.08
CA ARG A 91 31.55 24.09 12.22
C ARG A 91 32.97 24.58 11.97
N ILE A 92 33.96 23.88 12.50
CA ILE A 92 35.39 24.21 12.34
C ILE A 92 35.82 23.92 10.91
N GLU A 93 35.29 22.84 10.33
CA GLU A 93 35.47 22.44 8.93
C GLU A 93 34.71 23.34 7.92
N GLN A 94 34.01 24.38 8.39
CA GLN A 94 33.22 25.30 7.56
C GLN A 94 32.15 24.60 6.68
N ARG A 95 31.62 23.45 7.12
CA ARG A 95 30.51 22.80 6.42
C ARG A 95 29.25 23.69 6.50
N PRO A 96 28.48 23.85 5.41
CA PRO A 96 27.31 24.69 5.42
C PRO A 96 26.19 24.11 6.29
N LEU A 97 25.42 25.00 6.92
CA LEU A 97 24.12 24.63 7.49
C LEU A 97 23.15 24.32 6.35
N HIS A 98 22.39 23.24 6.49
CA HIS A 98 21.31 22.89 5.57
C HIS A 98 19.99 23.11 6.30
N PRO A 99 19.37 24.31 6.24
CA PRO A 99 18.07 24.52 6.87
C PRO A 99 17.05 23.51 6.31
N PRO A 100 16.17 22.90 7.14
CA PRO A 100 15.02 22.18 6.63
C PRO A 100 14.31 23.14 5.69
N THR A 101 14.17 22.73 4.43
CA THR A 101 13.26 23.41 3.51
C THR A 101 11.94 23.58 4.24
N ARG A 102 11.34 24.77 4.09
CA ARG A 102 10.04 25.15 4.65
C ARG A 102 9.05 23.97 4.57
N MET A 103 8.07 23.92 5.48
CA MET A 103 6.79 23.18 5.28
C MET A 103 6.53 23.07 3.79
N PRO A 104 6.30 21.86 3.23
CA PRO A 104 6.48 21.58 1.79
C PRO A 104 6.08 22.82 1.01
N ASP A 105 7.08 23.47 0.45
CA ASP A 105 6.93 24.80 -0.14
C ASP A 105 5.64 24.84 -0.96
N SER A 106 4.95 25.97 -0.97
CA SER A 106 3.97 26.33 -2.00
C SER A 106 4.61 26.43 -3.40
N GLY A 107 5.69 25.70 -3.66
CA GLY A 107 6.40 25.61 -4.91
C GLY A 107 5.71 24.66 -5.89
N PRO A 108 6.04 24.74 -7.19
CA PRO A 108 5.23 24.09 -8.21
C PRO A 108 5.27 22.55 -8.14
N ALA A 109 6.34 21.93 -7.62
CA ALA A 109 6.42 20.47 -7.46
C ALA A 109 5.47 19.93 -6.38
N ALA A 110 5.30 20.69 -5.29
CA ALA A 110 4.31 20.38 -4.26
C ALA A 110 2.89 20.54 -4.81
N ARG A 111 2.67 21.56 -5.66
CA ARG A 111 1.39 21.75 -6.35
C ARG A 111 1.06 20.54 -7.24
N VAL A 112 1.98 20.08 -8.10
CA VAL A 112 1.77 18.88 -8.93
C VAL A 112 1.49 17.64 -8.08
N SER A 113 2.21 17.47 -6.97
CA SER A 113 1.98 16.37 -6.02
C SER A 113 0.59 16.43 -5.37
N HIS A 114 0.14 17.63 -5.00
CA HIS A 114 -1.19 17.85 -4.43
C HIS A 114 -2.29 17.61 -5.46
N LEU A 115 -2.13 18.10 -6.70
CA LEU A 115 -3.07 17.85 -7.80
C LEU A 115 -3.18 16.35 -8.11
N ARG A 116 -2.04 15.65 -8.13
CA ARG A 116 -2.02 14.19 -8.22
C ARG A 116 -2.80 13.55 -7.07
N ALA A 117 -2.61 13.99 -5.83
CA ALA A 117 -3.34 13.46 -4.68
C ALA A 117 -4.85 13.70 -4.78
N LEU A 118 -5.29 14.89 -5.21
CA LEU A 118 -6.71 15.19 -5.44
C LEU A 118 -7.32 14.27 -6.51
N LEU A 119 -6.59 14.05 -7.60
CA LEU A 119 -7.01 13.23 -8.73
C LEU A 119 -7.07 11.73 -8.37
N GLU A 120 -5.99 11.21 -7.80
CA GLU A 120 -5.83 9.80 -7.47
C GLU A 120 -6.60 9.46 -6.18
N THR A 121 -6.39 10.19 -5.07
CA THR A 121 -6.91 9.79 -3.74
C THR A 121 -8.10 10.60 -3.24
N GLY A 122 -8.26 11.82 -3.73
CA GLY A 122 -9.38 12.71 -3.37
C GLY A 122 -10.64 12.48 -4.21
N GLY A 123 -10.53 11.75 -5.32
CA GLY A 123 -11.67 11.51 -6.22
C GLY A 123 -12.14 12.74 -6.98
N CYS A 124 -11.35 13.82 -7.01
CA CYS A 124 -11.66 15.07 -7.71
C CYS A 124 -11.10 15.02 -9.13
N SER A 125 -11.97 14.82 -10.12
CA SER A 125 -11.55 14.81 -11.53
C SER A 125 -11.61 16.18 -12.19
N ILE A 126 -12.61 16.99 -11.82
CA ILE A 126 -12.82 18.29 -12.46
C ILE A 126 -11.83 19.28 -11.85
N GLY A 127 -10.92 19.77 -12.67
CA GLY A 127 -9.94 20.77 -12.28
C GLY A 127 -8.52 20.25 -12.12
N PRO A 128 -8.22 19.23 -11.28
CA PRO A 128 -6.86 18.73 -11.13
C PRO A 128 -6.22 18.26 -12.43
N GLU A 129 -6.99 17.59 -13.30
CA GLU A 129 -6.51 17.15 -14.61
C GLU A 129 -6.16 18.34 -15.53
N ALA A 130 -7.01 19.37 -15.57
CA ALA A 130 -6.76 20.58 -16.36
C ALA A 130 -5.54 21.35 -15.84
N ALA A 131 -5.44 21.55 -14.53
CA ALA A 131 -4.31 22.22 -13.89
C ALA A 131 -3.00 21.46 -14.11
N LEU A 132 -3.01 20.12 -14.05
CA LEU A 132 -1.87 19.29 -14.43
C LEU A 132 -1.53 19.48 -15.92
N GLY A 133 -2.54 19.61 -16.80
CA GLY A 133 -2.36 19.85 -18.22
C GLY A 133 -1.66 21.18 -18.52
N GLU A 134 -2.02 22.23 -17.79
CA GLU A 134 -1.34 23.54 -17.84
C GLU A 134 0.10 23.44 -17.37
N HIS A 135 0.33 22.80 -16.21
CA HIS A 135 1.69 22.57 -15.70
C HIS A 135 2.56 21.77 -16.69
N ALA A 136 2.00 20.73 -17.30
CA ALA A 136 2.69 19.87 -18.27
C ALA A 136 3.04 20.58 -19.59
N GLN A 137 2.40 21.71 -19.89
CA GLN A 137 2.67 22.53 -21.07
C GLN A 137 3.63 23.70 -20.77
N SER A 138 3.91 23.96 -19.49
CA SER A 138 4.86 25.00 -19.08
C SER A 138 6.32 24.62 -19.36
N ALA A 139 7.23 25.60 -19.36
CA ALA A 139 8.66 25.38 -19.52
C ALA A 139 9.39 25.06 -18.19
N GLY A 140 8.66 24.88 -17.10
CA GLY A 140 9.21 24.66 -15.76
C GLY A 140 9.71 23.22 -15.53
N PRO A 141 10.59 23.01 -14.53
CA PRO A 141 11.13 21.69 -14.22
C PRO A 141 10.05 20.67 -13.82
N GLU A 142 8.85 21.12 -13.45
CA GLU A 142 7.73 20.28 -13.05
C GLU A 142 6.84 19.82 -14.21
N ALA A 143 7.05 20.35 -15.43
CA ALA A 143 6.26 19.97 -16.59
C ALA A 143 6.37 18.47 -16.91
N ALA A 144 7.58 17.91 -16.77
CA ALA A 144 7.82 16.48 -16.90
C ALA A 144 7.04 15.65 -15.87
N LEU A 145 7.00 16.11 -14.61
CA LEU A 145 6.28 15.42 -13.54
C LEU A 145 4.76 15.45 -13.78
N ALA A 146 4.22 16.60 -14.21
CA ALA A 146 2.81 16.72 -14.55
C ALA A 146 2.45 15.85 -15.78
N ALA A 147 3.29 15.84 -16.81
CA ALA A 147 3.12 14.97 -17.97
C ALA A 147 3.16 13.49 -17.59
N GLU A 148 4.04 13.07 -16.69
CA GLU A 148 4.07 11.70 -16.18
C GLU A 148 2.76 11.34 -15.46
N VAL A 149 2.27 12.21 -14.58
CA VAL A 149 1.00 11.98 -13.88
C VAL A 149 -0.13 11.80 -14.89
N LEU A 150 -0.22 12.67 -15.90
CA LEU A 150 -1.24 12.58 -16.93
C LEU A 150 -1.07 11.37 -17.85
N ALA A 151 0.15 10.99 -18.20
CA ALA A 151 0.42 9.79 -19.01
C ALA A 151 -0.07 8.52 -18.31
N LEU A 152 0.28 8.37 -17.03
CA LEU A 152 -0.16 7.23 -16.22
C LEU A 152 -1.67 7.28 -15.95
N TRP A 153 -2.20 8.48 -15.68
CA TRP A 153 -3.63 8.70 -15.45
C TRP A 153 -4.47 8.29 -16.66
N THR A 154 -4.19 8.86 -17.83
CA THR A 154 -4.93 8.60 -19.07
C THR A 154 -4.75 7.16 -19.57
N LEU A 155 -3.55 6.59 -19.43
CA LEU A 155 -3.31 5.17 -19.75
C LEU A 155 -4.22 4.26 -18.94
N ARG A 156 -4.42 4.54 -17.63
CA ARG A 156 -5.30 3.75 -16.77
C ARG A 156 -6.78 3.88 -17.14
N GLN A 157 -7.19 5.00 -17.74
CA GLN A 157 -8.56 5.19 -18.23
C GLN A 157 -8.81 4.54 -19.60
N GLY A 158 -7.79 3.90 -20.20
CA GLY A 158 -7.89 3.34 -21.54
C GLY A 158 -7.80 4.37 -22.66
N ASP A 159 -7.53 5.65 -22.37
CA ASP A 159 -7.24 6.66 -23.39
C ASP A 159 -5.77 6.57 -23.80
N TYR A 160 -5.48 5.56 -24.61
CA TYR A 160 -4.13 5.29 -25.12
C TYR A 160 -3.59 6.44 -25.97
N ALA A 161 -4.46 7.15 -26.71
CA ALA A 161 -4.04 8.27 -27.54
C ALA A 161 -3.57 9.45 -26.68
N ALA A 162 -4.30 9.82 -25.62
CA ALA A 162 -3.87 10.83 -24.68
C ALA A 162 -2.61 10.42 -23.92
N ALA A 163 -2.52 9.16 -23.48
CA ALA A 163 -1.35 8.63 -22.80
C ALA A 163 -0.08 8.80 -23.67
N LEU A 164 -0.15 8.47 -24.96
CA LEU A 164 0.98 8.61 -25.89
C LEU A 164 1.40 10.08 -26.10
N ARG A 165 0.44 11.03 -26.12
CA ARG A 165 0.76 12.47 -26.19
C ARG A 165 1.53 12.93 -24.95
N TRP A 166 1.21 12.40 -23.78
CA TRP A 166 1.90 12.75 -22.53
C TRP A 166 3.23 12.02 -22.39
N PHE A 167 3.33 10.75 -22.80
CA PHE A 167 4.61 10.03 -22.85
C PHE A 167 5.65 10.73 -23.72
N ALA A 168 5.24 11.39 -24.82
CA ALA A 168 6.14 12.18 -25.66
C ALA A 168 6.79 13.38 -24.93
N ARG A 169 6.23 13.80 -23.78
CA ARG A 169 6.74 14.88 -22.93
C ARG A 169 7.49 14.38 -21.69
N CYS A 170 7.52 13.07 -21.45
CA CYS A 170 8.23 12.49 -20.32
C CYS A 170 9.72 12.31 -20.67
N PRO A 171 10.66 12.78 -19.84
CA PRO A 171 12.08 12.56 -20.06
C PRO A 171 12.47 11.10 -19.73
N GLY A 172 13.29 10.50 -20.61
CA GLY A 172 13.94 9.22 -20.36
C GLY A 172 13.10 7.97 -20.64
N ALA A 173 13.78 6.82 -20.66
CA ALA A 173 13.23 5.52 -21.04
C ALA A 173 12.47 4.80 -19.90
N ARG A 174 12.33 5.41 -18.72
CA ARG A 174 11.77 4.75 -17.53
C ARG A 174 10.33 4.27 -17.73
N LEU A 175 9.53 5.02 -18.48
CA LEU A 175 8.13 4.69 -18.78
C LEU A 175 7.94 3.96 -20.12
N ASP A 176 9.03 3.61 -20.81
CA ASP A 176 8.97 2.86 -22.07
C ASP A 176 8.22 1.52 -21.97
N PRO A 177 8.31 0.74 -20.86
CA PRO A 177 7.48 -0.45 -20.71
C PRO A 177 5.98 -0.16 -20.87
N LEU A 178 5.48 0.91 -20.24
CA LEU A 178 4.07 1.30 -20.35
C LEU A 178 3.73 1.96 -21.69
N ARG A 179 4.69 2.69 -22.28
CA ARG A 179 4.55 3.22 -23.63
C ARG A 179 4.38 2.10 -24.66
N ILE A 180 5.08 0.96 -24.51
CA ILE A 180 4.89 -0.22 -25.38
C ILE A 180 3.47 -0.75 -25.26
N VAL A 181 2.94 -0.88 -24.05
CA VAL A 181 1.56 -1.32 -23.82
C VAL A 181 0.58 -0.36 -24.52
N ALA A 182 0.73 0.94 -24.28
CA ALA A 182 -0.10 1.97 -24.90
C ALA A 182 -0.03 1.97 -26.43
N LEU A 183 1.17 1.83 -27.01
CA LEU A 183 1.37 1.74 -28.47
C LEU A 183 0.70 0.52 -29.07
N VAL A 184 0.84 -0.66 -28.43
CA VAL A 184 0.17 -1.88 -28.89
C VAL A 184 -1.35 -1.73 -28.85
N GLN A 185 -1.89 -1.18 -27.76
CA GLN A 185 -3.33 -0.97 -27.60
C GLN A 185 -3.89 0.08 -28.57
N ALA A 186 -3.10 1.11 -28.91
CA ALA A 186 -3.43 2.08 -29.94
C ALA A 186 -3.22 1.55 -31.37
N GLY A 187 -2.79 0.30 -31.55
CA GLY A 187 -2.54 -0.32 -32.86
C GLY A 187 -1.16 -0.03 -33.49
N ASP A 188 -0.33 0.83 -32.90
CA ASP A 188 1.02 1.14 -33.40
C ASP A 188 2.07 0.11 -32.93
N ARG A 189 1.98 -1.09 -33.51
CA ARG A 189 2.94 -2.17 -33.24
C ARG A 189 4.35 -1.86 -33.75
N ALA A 190 4.48 -1.02 -34.78
CA ALA A 190 5.78 -0.63 -35.33
C ALA A 190 6.51 0.30 -34.36
N GLY A 191 5.82 1.28 -33.80
CA GLY A 191 6.31 2.13 -32.72
C GLY A 191 6.67 1.32 -31.49
N ALA A 192 5.80 0.42 -31.05
CA ALA A 192 6.09 -0.44 -29.91
C ALA A 192 7.38 -1.27 -30.10
N ARG A 193 7.62 -1.79 -31.32
CA ARG A 193 8.87 -2.50 -31.64
C ARG A 193 10.09 -1.58 -31.64
N ARG A 194 9.97 -0.32 -32.07
CA ARG A 194 11.06 0.66 -31.99
C ARG A 194 11.39 0.96 -30.53
N THR A 195 10.39 1.23 -29.70
CA THR A 195 10.57 1.45 -28.25
C THR A 195 11.17 0.22 -27.56
N ALA A 196 10.73 -1.00 -27.93
CA ALA A 196 11.29 -2.23 -27.40
C ALA A 196 12.75 -2.50 -27.80
N ARG A 197 13.33 -1.74 -28.75
CA ARG A 197 14.76 -1.80 -29.09
C ARG A 197 15.61 -0.81 -28.28
N ALA A 198 15.05 -0.21 -27.22
CA ALA A 198 15.77 0.66 -26.31
C ALA A 198 17.12 0.07 -25.87
N GLU A 199 18.12 0.93 -25.79
CA GLU A 199 19.48 0.56 -25.37
C GLU A 199 19.49 0.01 -23.95
N MET A 200 18.72 0.65 -23.05
CA MET A 200 18.57 0.18 -21.67
C MET A 200 17.52 -0.93 -21.60
N ARG A 201 17.98 -2.12 -21.21
CA ARG A 201 17.12 -3.29 -21.02
C ARG A 201 16.77 -3.48 -19.55
N SER A 202 15.53 -3.87 -19.25
CA SER A 202 15.05 -4.16 -17.90
C SER A 202 14.03 -5.30 -17.89
N GLY A 203 13.78 -5.89 -16.71
CA GLY A 203 12.75 -6.91 -16.54
C GLY A 203 11.36 -6.39 -16.89
N ASP A 204 11.05 -5.15 -16.49
CA ASP A 204 9.80 -4.46 -16.86
C ASP A 204 9.66 -4.33 -18.38
N LEU A 205 10.73 -3.94 -19.08
CA LEU A 205 10.72 -3.84 -20.54
C LEU A 205 10.46 -5.21 -21.18
N ASP A 206 11.12 -6.27 -20.71
CA ASP A 206 10.91 -7.63 -21.21
C ASP A 206 9.44 -8.07 -20.97
N LEU A 207 8.89 -7.81 -19.78
CA LEU A 207 7.48 -8.10 -19.48
C LEU A 207 6.52 -7.30 -20.36
N ALA A 208 6.78 -6.02 -20.63
CA ALA A 208 5.95 -5.22 -21.53
C ALA A 208 5.91 -5.78 -22.96
N THR A 209 7.01 -6.40 -23.43
CA THR A 209 7.05 -7.01 -24.77
C THR A 209 6.17 -8.27 -24.91
N THR A 210 5.59 -8.79 -23.84
CA THR A 210 4.53 -9.82 -23.91
C THR A 210 3.33 -9.37 -24.77
N TRP A 211 3.04 -8.06 -24.81
CA TRP A 211 2.02 -7.46 -25.68
C TRP A 211 2.41 -7.45 -27.18
N LEU A 212 3.71 -7.49 -27.46
CA LEU A 212 4.24 -7.61 -28.82
C LEU A 212 4.29 -9.06 -29.33
N ALA A 213 4.32 -10.03 -28.41
CA ALA A 213 4.40 -11.43 -28.75
C ALA A 213 3.04 -11.98 -29.24
N GLN A 214 3.05 -12.54 -30.45
CA GLN A 214 1.86 -13.08 -31.12
C GLN A 214 1.64 -14.58 -30.89
N ARG A 215 2.67 -15.29 -30.42
CA ARG A 215 2.62 -16.75 -30.20
C ARG A 215 2.92 -17.06 -28.73
N PRO A 216 2.32 -18.12 -28.14
CA PRO A 216 2.61 -18.53 -26.77
C PRO A 216 4.10 -18.70 -26.46
N ALA A 217 4.85 -19.34 -27.37
CA ALA A 217 6.29 -19.51 -27.20
C ALA A 217 7.07 -18.19 -27.14
N ALA A 218 6.64 -17.17 -27.89
CA ALA A 218 7.24 -15.84 -27.84
C ALA A 218 6.88 -15.10 -26.54
N ARG A 219 5.65 -15.25 -26.04
CA ARG A 219 5.26 -14.69 -24.72
C ARG A 219 6.05 -15.32 -23.58
N LEU A 220 6.21 -16.64 -23.61
CA LEU A 220 7.07 -17.37 -22.68
C LEU A 220 8.53 -16.87 -22.75
N ALA A 221 9.06 -16.63 -23.95
CA ALA A 221 10.42 -16.10 -24.11
C ALA A 221 10.59 -14.71 -23.48
N CYS A 222 9.60 -13.82 -23.60
CA CYS A 222 9.58 -12.53 -22.91
C CYS A 222 9.62 -12.69 -21.37
N LEU A 223 8.79 -13.59 -20.82
CA LEU A 223 8.80 -13.90 -19.39
C LEU A 223 10.17 -14.45 -18.95
N ASN A 224 10.72 -15.42 -19.67
CA ASN A 224 12.04 -15.99 -19.36
C ASN A 224 13.18 -14.98 -19.48
N ALA A 225 13.07 -13.99 -20.38
CA ALA A 225 14.04 -12.90 -20.44
C ALA A 225 14.00 -12.07 -19.14
N ALA A 226 12.80 -11.70 -18.66
CA ALA A 226 12.64 -10.98 -17.39
C ALA A 226 13.14 -11.79 -16.18
N LEU A 227 12.85 -13.10 -16.14
CA LEU A 227 13.36 -14.02 -15.11
C LEU A 227 14.90 -14.09 -15.16
N GLY A 228 15.47 -14.30 -16.34
CA GLY A 228 16.91 -14.42 -16.54
C GLY A 228 17.69 -13.15 -16.17
N ARG A 229 17.13 -11.95 -16.38
CA ARG A 229 17.73 -10.69 -15.89
C ARG A 229 17.89 -10.63 -14.38
N SER A 230 17.09 -11.40 -13.67
CA SER A 230 17.09 -11.47 -12.21
C SER A 230 17.79 -12.73 -11.70
N GLY A 231 18.49 -13.46 -12.58
CA GLY A 231 19.17 -14.72 -12.24
C GLY A 231 18.22 -15.86 -11.88
N LEU A 232 16.94 -15.77 -12.24
CA LEU A 232 15.94 -16.80 -11.94
C LEU A 232 15.96 -17.90 -12.99
N ALA A 233 15.71 -19.13 -12.55
CA ALA A 233 15.61 -20.29 -13.44
C ALA A 233 14.49 -20.10 -14.48
N PRO A 234 14.68 -20.56 -15.73
CA PRO A 234 13.65 -20.44 -16.76
C PRO A 234 12.47 -21.39 -16.48
N VAL A 235 11.31 -21.02 -17.00
CA VAL A 235 10.08 -21.82 -16.99
C VAL A 235 9.71 -22.28 -18.40
N ARG A 236 8.83 -23.27 -18.47
CA ARG A 236 8.25 -23.78 -19.72
C ARG A 236 6.75 -23.96 -19.60
N LEU A 237 6.09 -24.11 -20.75
CA LEU A 237 4.68 -24.48 -20.80
C LEU A 237 4.54 -26.00 -20.78
N GLY A 238 3.70 -26.51 -19.89
CA GLY A 238 3.19 -27.87 -19.93
C GLY A 238 2.29 -28.12 -21.14
N PRO A 239 2.01 -29.40 -21.46
CA PRO A 239 1.07 -29.76 -22.51
C PRO A 239 -0.37 -29.33 -22.15
N GLY A 240 -1.26 -29.37 -23.14
CA GLY A 240 -2.70 -29.13 -22.94
C GLY A 240 -3.20 -27.78 -23.46
N ALA A 241 -4.51 -27.59 -23.32
CA ALA A 241 -5.26 -26.42 -23.83
C ALA A 241 -5.67 -25.41 -22.74
N ALA A 242 -5.28 -25.65 -21.48
CA ALA A 242 -5.51 -24.70 -20.40
C ALA A 242 -4.84 -23.34 -20.69
N PRO A 243 -5.24 -22.26 -19.99
CA PRO A 243 -4.55 -20.98 -20.04
C PRO A 243 -3.03 -21.10 -19.88
N LEU A 244 -2.27 -20.17 -20.48
CA LEU A 244 -0.81 -20.23 -20.45
C LEU A 244 -0.26 -20.17 -19.03
N LEU A 245 -0.84 -19.31 -18.18
CA LEU A 245 -0.47 -19.20 -16.77
C LEU A 245 -0.65 -20.53 -16.03
N ASP A 246 -1.75 -21.23 -16.28
CA ASP A 246 -2.05 -22.54 -15.68
C ASP A 246 -1.10 -23.66 -16.12
N ARG A 247 -0.40 -23.46 -17.23
CA ARG A 247 0.55 -24.43 -17.79
C ARG A 247 1.99 -24.15 -17.39
N LEU A 248 2.26 -23.07 -16.65
CA LEU A 248 3.62 -22.77 -16.21
C LEU A 248 4.15 -23.82 -15.24
N ILE A 249 5.32 -24.35 -15.60
CA ILE A 249 6.10 -25.31 -14.81
C ILE A 249 7.60 -24.98 -14.95
N SER A 250 8.40 -25.44 -13.99
CA SER A 250 9.85 -25.26 -14.04
C SER A 250 10.45 -25.94 -15.28
N ALA A 251 11.40 -25.28 -15.96
CA ALA A 251 12.06 -25.88 -17.11
C ALA A 251 12.96 -27.06 -16.72
N ALA A 252 13.63 -26.95 -15.57
CA ALA A 252 14.39 -28.02 -14.93
C ALA A 252 13.91 -28.21 -13.48
N PRO A 253 14.04 -29.40 -12.88
CA PRO A 253 13.82 -29.57 -11.44
C PRO A 253 14.72 -28.59 -10.68
N PRO A 254 14.17 -27.71 -9.82
CA PRO A 254 15.01 -26.79 -9.08
C PRO A 254 15.87 -27.57 -8.08
N ALA A 255 17.11 -27.13 -7.89
CA ALA A 255 18.01 -27.73 -6.91
C ALA A 255 17.33 -27.71 -5.52
N ALA A 256 17.14 -28.88 -4.94
CA ALA A 256 16.48 -29.01 -3.65
C ALA A 256 17.33 -28.30 -2.57
N ARG A 257 16.67 -27.47 -1.77
CA ARG A 257 17.23 -26.78 -0.60
C ARG A 257 16.32 -27.01 0.60
N GLY A 258 16.85 -26.84 1.81
CA GLY A 258 16.07 -27.02 3.03
C GLY A 258 15.53 -28.45 3.16
N THR A 259 16.37 -29.42 2.84
CA THR A 259 16.12 -30.86 3.03
C THR A 259 16.73 -31.40 4.32
N ASP A 260 17.60 -30.63 4.95
CA ASP A 260 18.28 -31.00 6.19
C ASP A 260 17.29 -31.00 7.36
N ALA A 261 17.58 -31.80 8.40
CA ALA A 261 16.68 -31.94 9.55
C ALA A 261 16.40 -30.61 10.28
N ASP A 262 17.37 -29.69 10.27
CA ASP A 262 17.26 -28.37 10.91
C ASP A 262 16.71 -27.28 9.98
N ALA A 263 16.32 -27.63 8.75
CA ALA A 263 15.77 -26.68 7.81
C ALA A 263 14.45 -26.10 8.36
N PRO A 264 14.31 -24.76 8.47
CA PRO A 264 13.09 -24.18 9.01
C PRO A 264 11.89 -24.51 8.13
N LEU A 265 10.88 -25.14 8.74
CA LEU A 265 9.59 -25.39 8.13
C LEU A 265 8.90 -24.04 7.82
N VAL A 266 8.38 -23.91 6.60
CA VAL A 266 7.56 -22.77 6.18
C VAL A 266 6.11 -23.21 6.03
N SER A 267 5.20 -22.61 6.80
CA SER A 267 3.76 -22.76 6.59
C SER A 267 3.30 -21.79 5.51
N VAL A 268 2.85 -22.31 4.38
CA VAL A 268 2.23 -21.51 3.32
C VAL A 268 0.72 -21.56 3.50
N ILE A 269 0.10 -20.43 3.78
CA ILE A 269 -1.36 -20.33 3.92
C ILE A 269 -1.96 -19.90 2.59
N LEU A 270 -2.89 -20.72 2.09
CA LEU A 270 -3.65 -20.48 0.88
C LEU A 270 -5.14 -20.45 1.25
N ALA A 271 -5.73 -19.26 1.31
CA ALA A 271 -7.17 -19.09 1.50
C ALA A 271 -7.89 -19.28 0.15
N ALA A 272 -8.90 -20.14 0.11
CA ALA A 272 -9.64 -20.47 -1.09
C ALA A 272 -11.15 -20.36 -0.86
N HIS A 273 -11.83 -19.69 -1.78
CA HIS A 273 -13.29 -19.66 -1.86
C HIS A 273 -13.67 -19.69 -3.34
N ASN A 274 -14.39 -20.72 -3.77
CA ASN A 274 -14.81 -20.89 -5.17
C ASN A 274 -13.65 -20.75 -6.19
N ALA A 275 -12.55 -21.44 -5.92
CA ALA A 275 -11.30 -21.38 -6.67
C ALA A 275 -11.03 -22.67 -7.48
N ALA A 276 -12.02 -23.51 -7.78
CA ALA A 276 -11.81 -24.81 -8.39
C ALA A 276 -11.00 -24.75 -9.70
N ALA A 277 -11.19 -23.70 -10.50
CA ALA A 277 -10.51 -23.52 -11.78
C ALA A 277 -9.00 -23.21 -11.66
N THR A 278 -8.59 -22.53 -10.59
CA THR A 278 -7.23 -21.97 -10.46
C THR A 278 -6.40 -22.63 -9.36
N LEU A 279 -7.07 -23.21 -8.36
CA LEU A 279 -6.44 -23.90 -7.22
C LEU A 279 -5.40 -24.95 -7.63
N PRO A 280 -5.59 -25.78 -8.68
CA PRO A 280 -4.56 -26.74 -9.11
C PRO A 280 -3.23 -26.09 -9.47
N THR A 281 -3.26 -24.89 -10.06
CA THR A 281 -2.06 -24.13 -10.43
C THR A 281 -1.35 -23.58 -9.20
N ALA A 282 -2.09 -22.98 -8.27
CA ALA A 282 -1.54 -22.45 -7.03
C ALA A 282 -0.88 -23.57 -6.20
N ILE A 283 -1.60 -24.67 -5.95
CA ILE A 283 -1.10 -25.86 -5.25
C ILE A 283 0.18 -26.40 -5.90
N ARG A 284 0.16 -26.60 -7.22
CA ARG A 284 1.31 -27.14 -7.96
C ARG A 284 2.54 -26.24 -7.82
N SER A 285 2.36 -24.92 -7.91
CA SER A 285 3.45 -23.96 -7.83
C SER A 285 4.08 -23.86 -6.42
N VAL A 286 3.27 -24.01 -5.36
CA VAL A 286 3.75 -24.04 -3.98
C VAL A 286 4.43 -25.38 -3.66
N LEU A 287 3.84 -26.51 -4.04
CA LEU A 287 4.46 -27.82 -3.77
C LEU A 287 5.72 -28.09 -4.63
N GLY A 288 5.85 -27.35 -5.73
CA GLY A 288 7.00 -27.36 -6.65
C GLY A 288 8.17 -26.46 -6.22
N GLN A 289 8.13 -25.82 -5.05
CA GLN A 289 9.22 -24.97 -4.56
C GLN A 289 10.53 -25.75 -4.37
N SER A 290 11.64 -25.05 -4.57
CA SER A 290 13.00 -25.56 -4.38
C SER A 290 13.33 -25.79 -2.90
N TRP A 291 12.77 -24.97 -2.02
CA TRP A 291 12.76 -25.21 -0.58
C TRP A 291 11.78 -26.34 -0.23
N ARG A 292 12.27 -27.42 0.38
CA ARG A 292 11.48 -28.66 0.58
C ARG A 292 10.77 -28.73 1.93
N ALA A 293 11.31 -28.10 2.97
CA ALA A 293 10.68 -27.99 4.28
C ALA A 293 9.52 -26.98 4.25
N ILE A 294 8.40 -27.41 3.63
CA ILE A 294 7.16 -26.65 3.53
C ILE A 294 5.97 -27.49 4.01
N GLU A 295 4.99 -26.83 4.62
CA GLU A 295 3.61 -27.33 4.69
C GLU A 295 2.71 -26.34 3.96
N LEU A 296 1.72 -26.86 3.23
CA LEU A 296 0.72 -26.06 2.54
C LEU A 296 -0.63 -26.25 3.23
N LEU A 297 -1.13 -25.16 3.81
CA LEU A 297 -2.43 -25.10 4.45
C LEU A 297 -3.44 -24.51 3.47
N VAL A 298 -4.23 -25.36 2.82
CA VAL A 298 -5.36 -24.92 2.00
C VAL A 298 -6.54 -24.72 2.94
N VAL A 299 -6.97 -23.47 3.11
CA VAL A 299 -8.12 -23.11 3.93
C VAL A 299 -9.31 -22.85 3.01
N ASP A 300 -10.21 -23.83 2.93
CA ASP A 300 -11.48 -23.72 2.21
C ASP A 300 -12.48 -22.90 3.04
N ASP A 301 -12.77 -21.69 2.57
CA ASP A 301 -13.64 -20.71 3.24
C ASP A 301 -15.11 -20.91 2.84
N ALA A 302 -15.60 -22.14 3.05
CA ALA A 302 -16.93 -22.61 2.68
C ALA A 302 -17.27 -22.44 1.18
N SER A 303 -16.43 -22.99 0.30
CA SER A 303 -16.71 -23.00 -1.14
C SER A 303 -17.95 -23.83 -1.47
N THR A 304 -18.64 -23.42 -2.54
CA THR A 304 -19.82 -24.11 -3.09
C THR A 304 -19.50 -24.91 -4.36
N ASP A 305 -18.29 -24.76 -4.90
CA ASP A 305 -17.79 -25.51 -6.05
C ASP A 305 -16.84 -26.66 -5.62
N ASP A 306 -16.12 -27.25 -6.58
CA ASP A 306 -15.21 -28.37 -6.35
C ASP A 306 -13.90 -28.02 -5.62
N THR A 307 -13.72 -26.78 -5.13
CA THR A 307 -12.50 -26.32 -4.44
C THR A 307 -12.07 -27.28 -3.33
N ALA A 308 -12.99 -27.64 -2.44
CA ALA A 308 -12.70 -28.53 -1.32
C ALA A 308 -12.34 -29.95 -1.78
N ALA A 309 -13.02 -30.45 -2.81
CA ALA A 309 -12.78 -31.79 -3.36
C ALA A 309 -11.39 -31.88 -4.02
N ILE A 310 -11.00 -30.85 -4.79
CA ILE A 310 -9.68 -30.74 -5.42
C ILE A 310 -8.57 -30.71 -4.36
N ALA A 311 -8.75 -29.91 -3.30
CA ALA A 311 -7.79 -29.82 -2.21
C ALA A 311 -7.64 -31.15 -1.46
N ALA A 312 -8.75 -31.83 -1.17
CA ALA A 312 -8.77 -33.12 -0.49
C ALA A 312 -8.04 -34.19 -1.30
N ALA A 313 -8.39 -34.34 -2.59
CA ALA A 313 -7.73 -35.29 -3.48
C ALA A 313 -6.21 -35.06 -3.57
N ARG A 314 -5.77 -33.80 -3.50
CA ARG A 314 -4.33 -33.50 -3.47
C ARG A 314 -3.69 -33.83 -2.12
N ALA A 315 -4.37 -33.59 -1.01
CA ALA A 315 -3.90 -33.90 0.34
C ALA A 315 -3.62 -35.40 0.50
N ASP A 316 -4.50 -36.25 -0.04
CA ASP A 316 -4.35 -37.71 -0.01
C ASP A 316 -3.06 -38.18 -0.70
N GLY A 317 -2.58 -37.44 -1.70
CA GLY A 317 -1.39 -37.75 -2.47
C GLY A 317 -0.10 -37.02 -2.07
N ASP A 318 -0.13 -36.06 -1.13
CA ASP A 318 1.08 -35.35 -0.67
C ASP A 318 0.92 -34.88 0.78
N PRO A 319 1.65 -35.49 1.73
CA PRO A 319 1.48 -35.24 3.17
C PRO A 319 1.87 -33.82 3.60
N ARG A 320 2.50 -33.04 2.71
CA ARG A 320 2.79 -31.63 2.97
C ARG A 320 1.56 -30.75 2.85
N LEU A 321 0.50 -31.19 2.15
CA LEU A 321 -0.74 -30.44 2.01
C LEU A 321 -1.74 -30.86 3.08
N ARG A 322 -2.34 -29.87 3.76
CA ARG A 322 -3.44 -30.06 4.71
C ARG A 322 -4.61 -29.19 4.31
N LEU A 323 -5.80 -29.78 4.21
CA LEU A 323 -7.05 -29.06 4.00
C LEU A 323 -7.67 -28.69 5.35
N ILE A 324 -8.08 -27.42 5.49
CA ILE A 324 -8.87 -26.91 6.61
C ILE A 324 -10.18 -26.39 6.03
N ARG A 325 -11.31 -26.94 6.47
CA ARG A 325 -12.64 -26.51 6.00
C ARG A 325 -13.31 -25.64 7.05
N LEU A 326 -13.73 -24.45 6.64
CA LEU A 326 -14.48 -23.54 7.51
C LEU A 326 -15.99 -23.79 7.36
N PRO A 327 -16.76 -23.68 8.46
CA PRO A 327 -18.20 -23.97 8.43
C PRO A 327 -19.02 -22.87 7.75
N ARG A 328 -18.46 -21.68 7.59
CA ARG A 328 -19.06 -20.53 6.90
C ARG A 328 -17.95 -19.69 6.28
N ASN A 329 -18.29 -18.93 5.24
CA ASN A 329 -17.40 -17.94 4.64
C ASN A 329 -17.13 -16.83 5.67
N ARG A 330 -15.85 -16.57 5.96
CA ARG A 330 -15.35 -15.55 6.89
C ARG A 330 -14.50 -14.47 6.20
N GLY A 331 -14.42 -14.53 4.87
CA GLY A 331 -13.54 -13.73 4.05
C GLY A 331 -12.07 -14.17 4.13
N ALA A 332 -11.27 -13.71 3.16
CA ALA A 332 -9.88 -14.11 2.98
C ALA A 332 -9.01 -13.98 4.25
N TYR A 333 -9.18 -12.91 5.04
CA TYR A 333 -8.39 -12.72 6.26
C TYR A 333 -8.88 -13.56 7.44
N GLY A 334 -10.18 -13.86 7.51
CA GLY A 334 -10.71 -14.84 8.44
C GLY A 334 -10.16 -16.24 8.16
N ALA A 335 -10.10 -16.63 6.88
CA ALA A 335 -9.46 -17.87 6.45
C ALA A 335 -7.96 -17.89 6.72
N ARG A 336 -7.23 -16.79 6.46
CA ARG A 336 -5.81 -16.67 6.79
C ARG A 336 -5.54 -16.81 8.29
N ASN A 337 -6.39 -16.23 9.15
CA ASN A 337 -6.28 -16.40 10.61
C ASN A 337 -6.50 -17.86 11.05
N ALA A 338 -7.45 -18.58 10.45
CA ALA A 338 -7.63 -20.01 10.71
C ALA A 338 -6.40 -20.83 10.26
N GLY A 339 -5.81 -20.50 9.11
CA GLY A 339 -4.55 -21.08 8.66
C GLY A 339 -3.40 -20.80 9.61
N LEU A 340 -3.28 -19.56 10.11
CA LEU A 340 -2.24 -19.16 11.07
C LEU A 340 -2.36 -19.91 12.39
N ALA A 341 -3.58 -20.15 12.88
CA ALA A 341 -3.80 -20.94 14.09
C ALA A 341 -3.31 -22.39 13.91
N ALA A 342 -3.41 -22.95 12.70
CA ALA A 342 -3.00 -24.31 12.37
C ALA A 342 -1.53 -24.47 11.91
N ALA A 343 -0.82 -23.36 11.73
CA ALA A 343 0.57 -23.30 11.25
C ALA A 343 1.55 -23.88 12.27
N ARG A 344 2.50 -24.68 11.79
CA ARG A 344 3.56 -25.37 12.56
C ARG A 344 4.97 -24.92 12.18
N GLY A 345 5.09 -24.12 11.12
CA GLY A 345 6.35 -23.64 10.60
C GLY A 345 7.05 -22.67 11.55
N ARG A 346 8.36 -22.54 11.38
CA ARG A 346 9.10 -21.40 11.96
C ARG A 346 8.68 -20.10 11.31
N TYR A 347 8.42 -20.15 10.00
CA TYR A 347 7.94 -19.01 9.21
C TYR A 347 6.55 -19.30 8.65
N VAL A 348 5.76 -18.24 8.49
CA VAL A 348 4.51 -18.23 7.74
C VAL A 348 4.64 -17.29 6.55
N THR A 349 4.09 -17.69 5.41
CA THR A 349 3.91 -16.83 4.25
C THR A 349 2.55 -17.11 3.59
N LEU A 350 2.13 -16.24 2.68
CA LEU A 350 0.88 -16.35 1.98
C LEU A 350 1.10 -16.83 0.54
N HIS A 351 0.01 -17.32 -0.05
CA HIS A 351 -0.13 -17.52 -1.49
C HIS A 351 -1.62 -17.48 -1.84
N ASP A 352 -2.01 -16.73 -2.86
CA ASP A 352 -3.43 -16.64 -3.25
C ASP A 352 -3.82 -17.84 -4.13
N ALA A 353 -5.09 -18.26 -4.07
CA ALA A 353 -5.57 -19.50 -4.69
C ALA A 353 -5.56 -19.47 -6.23
N ASP A 354 -5.42 -18.28 -6.82
CA ASP A 354 -5.42 -18.02 -8.26
C ASP A 354 -4.06 -17.66 -8.86
N ASP A 355 -3.05 -17.53 -8.01
CA ASP A 355 -1.71 -17.07 -8.37
C ASP A 355 -0.73 -18.23 -8.62
N TRP A 356 0.35 -17.92 -9.34
CA TRP A 356 1.47 -18.84 -9.55
C TRP A 356 2.75 -18.34 -8.86
N ALA A 357 3.44 -19.21 -8.12
CA ALA A 357 4.74 -18.90 -7.51
C ALA A 357 5.91 -19.47 -8.31
N HIS A 358 6.96 -18.65 -8.50
CA HIS A 358 8.23 -19.11 -9.07
C HIS A 358 8.88 -20.15 -8.16
N PRO A 359 9.49 -21.24 -8.69
CA PRO A 359 10.05 -22.32 -7.88
C PRO A 359 11.09 -21.88 -6.84
N GLU A 360 11.73 -20.73 -7.02
CA GLU A 360 12.79 -20.23 -6.15
C GLU A 360 12.32 -19.23 -5.09
N ARG A 361 11.02 -18.87 -5.06
CA ARG A 361 10.49 -17.82 -4.16
C ARG A 361 10.81 -18.08 -2.69
N ILE A 362 10.38 -19.24 -2.17
CA ILE A 362 10.54 -19.55 -0.73
C ILE A 362 12.02 -19.71 -0.38
N ALA A 363 12.82 -20.35 -1.26
CA ALA A 363 14.24 -20.54 -1.00
C ALA A 363 15.02 -19.22 -0.92
N GLN A 364 14.66 -18.21 -1.72
CA GLN A 364 15.28 -16.89 -1.62
C GLN A 364 14.87 -16.17 -0.32
N GLN A 365 13.61 -16.25 0.07
CA GLN A 365 13.13 -15.61 1.30
C GLN A 365 13.73 -16.25 2.55
N VAL A 366 13.72 -17.58 2.64
CA VAL A 366 14.33 -18.31 3.76
C VAL A 366 15.85 -18.11 3.76
N GLY A 367 16.49 -18.19 2.59
CA GLY A 367 17.93 -17.96 2.46
C GLY A 367 18.33 -16.58 2.99
N PHE A 368 17.59 -15.53 2.64
CA PHE A 368 17.80 -14.18 3.15
C PHE A 368 17.67 -14.13 4.68
N LEU A 369 16.56 -14.60 5.25
CA LEU A 369 16.30 -14.55 6.70
C LEU A 369 17.25 -15.42 7.52
N HIS A 370 17.79 -16.49 6.94
CA HIS A 370 18.78 -17.35 7.57
C HIS A 370 20.18 -16.71 7.60
N THR A 371 20.54 -15.97 6.54
CA THR A 371 21.89 -15.39 6.38
C THR A 371 22.00 -13.97 6.93
N HIS A 372 20.87 -13.27 7.10
CA HIS A 372 20.84 -11.88 7.54
C HIS A 372 20.01 -11.73 8.82
N GLY A 373 20.70 -11.57 9.96
CA GLY A 373 20.06 -11.24 11.23
C GLY A 373 19.49 -9.81 11.25
N GLY A 374 18.60 -9.53 12.21
CA GLY A 374 18.06 -8.18 12.46
C GLY A 374 16.82 -7.80 11.66
N TYR A 375 16.35 -8.67 10.75
CA TYR A 375 15.09 -8.48 10.02
C TYR A 375 13.94 -9.25 10.68
N ALA A 376 12.77 -8.62 10.77
CA ALA A 376 11.56 -9.24 11.27
C ALA A 376 10.91 -10.18 10.23
N GLY A 377 11.15 -9.93 8.95
CA GLY A 377 10.60 -10.71 7.84
C GLY A 377 11.10 -10.21 6.49
N CYS A 378 10.51 -10.69 5.40
CA CYS A 378 10.83 -10.20 4.05
C CYS A 378 9.65 -10.39 3.08
N LEU A 379 9.71 -9.70 1.95
CA LEU A 379 8.78 -9.81 0.82
C LEU A 379 9.54 -10.17 -0.45
N SER A 380 8.89 -10.85 -1.39
CA SER A 380 9.36 -11.03 -2.77
C SER A 380 8.85 -9.91 -3.68
N MET A 381 9.33 -9.91 -4.93
CA MET A 381 8.71 -9.16 -6.02
C MET A 381 7.67 -10.03 -6.75
N GLN A 382 6.74 -9.40 -7.48
CA GLN A 382 5.74 -10.04 -8.34
C GLN A 382 5.47 -9.21 -9.59
N ALA A 383 4.79 -9.81 -10.56
CA ALA A 383 4.15 -9.10 -11.66
C ALA A 383 2.73 -9.64 -11.86
N ARG A 384 1.79 -8.77 -12.22
CA ARG A 384 0.40 -9.15 -12.47
C ARG A 384 0.18 -9.40 -13.96
N MET A 385 -0.45 -10.53 -14.28
CA MET A 385 -0.60 -11.02 -15.64
C MET A 385 -1.98 -11.56 -15.92
N THR A 386 -2.38 -11.47 -17.19
CA THR A 386 -3.53 -12.21 -17.70
C THR A 386 -3.20 -13.71 -17.81
N ASP A 387 -4.25 -14.50 -17.99
CA ASP A 387 -4.22 -15.92 -18.36
C ASP A 387 -3.29 -16.26 -19.54
N ASP A 388 -3.08 -15.30 -20.43
CA ASP A 388 -2.25 -15.40 -21.63
C ASP A 388 -0.83 -14.81 -21.44
N LEU A 389 -0.40 -14.62 -20.19
CA LEU A 389 0.91 -14.08 -19.81
C LEU A 389 1.20 -12.67 -20.35
N LYS A 390 0.17 -11.84 -20.51
CA LYS A 390 0.36 -10.41 -20.77
C LYS A 390 0.40 -9.67 -19.45
N VAL A 391 1.42 -8.85 -19.24
CA VAL A 391 1.47 -8.00 -18.06
C VAL A 391 0.29 -7.03 -18.06
N SER A 392 -0.42 -6.90 -16.96
CA SER A 392 -1.68 -6.17 -16.95
C SER A 392 -1.71 -4.98 -15.98
N ARG A 393 -0.86 -4.96 -14.94
CA ARG A 393 -0.84 -3.89 -13.93
C ARG A 393 0.56 -3.34 -13.65
N TRP A 394 0.57 -2.12 -13.14
CA TRP A 394 1.75 -1.37 -12.72
C TRP A 394 1.45 -0.52 -11.49
N THR A 395 2.52 -0.09 -10.81
CA THR A 395 2.43 0.77 -9.62
C THR A 395 2.07 2.22 -9.96
N GLY A 396 1.86 3.05 -8.93
CA GLY A 396 1.72 4.50 -9.05
C GLY A 396 2.83 5.17 -9.85
N THR A 397 4.04 4.60 -9.86
CA THR A 397 5.22 5.11 -10.56
C THR A 397 5.46 4.42 -11.90
N GLY A 398 4.65 3.43 -12.28
CA GLY A 398 4.75 2.74 -13.56
C GLY A 398 5.61 1.49 -13.58
N ALA A 399 6.07 0.99 -12.42
CA ALA A 399 6.81 -0.27 -12.35
C ALA A 399 5.87 -1.48 -12.56
N LEU A 400 6.28 -2.42 -13.40
CA LEU A 400 5.56 -3.66 -13.70
C LEU A 400 5.91 -4.78 -12.72
N ILE A 401 7.20 -4.93 -12.39
CA ILE A 401 7.69 -5.79 -11.32
C ILE A 401 7.71 -4.99 -10.02
N HIS A 402 6.97 -5.42 -9.01
CA HIS A 402 6.76 -4.65 -7.77
C HIS A 402 6.56 -5.53 -6.53
N GLU A 403 6.45 -4.89 -5.36
CA GLU A 403 6.29 -5.55 -4.04
C GLU A 403 5.13 -6.56 -4.06
N ASN A 404 5.40 -7.77 -3.56
CA ASN A 404 4.42 -8.84 -3.44
C ASN A 404 3.91 -8.97 -2.01
N LEU A 405 2.82 -8.29 -1.67
CA LEU A 405 2.21 -8.40 -0.33
C LEU A 405 1.75 -9.82 0.01
N SER A 406 1.29 -10.59 -0.98
CA SER A 406 0.94 -12.01 -0.83
C SER A 406 2.16 -12.92 -0.63
N SER A 407 3.38 -12.38 -0.47
CA SER A 407 4.58 -13.14 -0.10
C SER A 407 5.15 -12.80 1.26
N LEU A 408 4.51 -11.93 2.04
CA LEU A 408 5.02 -11.50 3.34
C LEU A 408 5.40 -12.72 4.19
N MET A 409 6.69 -12.90 4.43
CA MET A 409 7.23 -13.99 5.23
C MET A 409 7.66 -13.45 6.59
N LEU A 410 7.06 -13.99 7.66
CA LEU A 410 7.32 -13.59 9.05
C LEU A 410 7.43 -14.85 9.92
N PRO A 411 8.13 -14.79 11.07
CA PRO A 411 8.05 -15.84 12.08
C PRO A 411 6.61 -16.09 12.53
N VAL A 412 6.20 -17.34 12.70
CA VAL A 412 4.82 -17.70 13.12
C VAL A 412 4.48 -17.05 14.46
N ASP A 413 5.36 -17.17 15.45
CA ASP A 413 5.14 -16.64 16.81
C ASP A 413 5.07 -15.11 16.83
N LEU A 414 5.80 -14.44 15.92
CA LEU A 414 5.68 -12.99 15.74
C LEU A 414 4.26 -12.63 15.30
N VAL A 415 3.73 -13.32 14.29
CA VAL A 415 2.39 -13.03 13.78
C VAL A 415 1.32 -13.42 14.78
N ARG A 416 1.44 -14.60 15.41
CA ARG A 416 0.43 -15.14 16.32
C ARG A 416 0.41 -14.44 17.67
N ASP A 417 1.57 -14.28 18.29
CA ASP A 417 1.65 -13.90 19.71
C ASP A 417 1.89 -12.41 19.88
N THR A 418 2.66 -11.78 18.98
CA THR A 418 2.96 -10.34 19.05
C THR A 418 1.95 -9.50 18.29
N LEU A 419 1.57 -9.92 17.07
CA LEU A 419 0.67 -9.14 16.20
C LEU A 419 -0.78 -9.61 16.29
N GLY A 420 -1.07 -10.88 16.58
CA GLY A 420 -2.43 -11.41 16.61
C GLY A 420 -3.05 -11.70 15.23
N GLY A 421 -2.27 -11.88 14.18
CA GLY A 421 -2.82 -12.19 12.84
C GLY A 421 -3.43 -10.98 12.12
N TRP A 422 -4.25 -11.21 11.11
CA TRP A 422 -4.80 -10.19 10.22
C TRP A 422 -6.12 -9.61 10.74
N ASP A 423 -6.32 -8.31 10.54
CA ASP A 423 -7.65 -7.69 10.76
C ASP A 423 -8.69 -8.31 9.80
N ARG A 424 -9.89 -8.57 10.34
CA ARG A 424 -11.03 -9.15 9.62
C ARG A 424 -11.78 -8.09 8.82
N VAL A 425 -11.13 -7.60 7.77
CA VAL A 425 -11.72 -6.75 6.73
C VAL A 425 -11.78 -7.50 5.39
N ARG A 426 -12.52 -7.01 4.40
CA ARG A 426 -12.57 -7.62 3.06
C ARG A 426 -11.26 -7.42 2.27
N VAL A 427 -10.54 -6.33 2.50
CA VAL A 427 -9.36 -5.92 1.71
C VAL A 427 -8.31 -5.20 2.56
N SER A 428 -7.06 -5.12 2.09
CA SER A 428 -5.96 -4.33 2.67
C SER A 428 -5.38 -4.74 4.04
N ALA A 429 -5.88 -5.78 4.69
CA ALA A 429 -5.32 -6.27 5.95
C ALA A 429 -3.89 -6.85 5.81
N ASP A 430 -3.45 -7.22 4.61
CA ASP A 430 -2.06 -7.60 4.30
C ASP A 430 -1.09 -6.43 4.47
N SER A 431 -1.41 -5.30 3.85
CA SER A 431 -0.66 -4.05 3.96
C SER A 431 -0.73 -3.48 5.39
N GLU A 432 -1.84 -3.73 6.09
CA GLU A 432 -2.06 -3.36 7.49
C GLU A 432 -1.06 -4.09 8.39
N LEU A 433 -0.99 -5.43 8.29
CA LEU A 433 -0.07 -6.25 9.09
C LEU A 433 1.39 -5.85 8.85
N LEU A 434 1.77 -5.59 7.60
CA LEU A 434 3.09 -5.08 7.25
C LEU A 434 3.40 -3.74 7.93
N ARG A 435 2.42 -2.83 7.98
CA ARG A 435 2.56 -1.55 8.68
C ARG A 435 2.74 -1.73 10.19
N ARG A 436 2.06 -2.71 10.81
CA ARG A 436 2.29 -3.03 12.23
C ARG A 436 3.70 -3.53 12.49
N VAL A 437 4.20 -4.46 11.68
CA VAL A 437 5.59 -4.93 11.79
C VAL A 437 6.57 -3.77 11.66
N ARG A 438 6.42 -2.94 10.62
CA ARG A 438 7.29 -1.78 10.39
C ARG A 438 7.18 -0.71 11.49
N ARG A 439 6.03 -0.60 12.15
CA ARG A 439 5.84 0.31 13.30
C ARG A 439 6.58 -0.17 14.54
N ILE A 440 6.56 -1.48 14.83
CA ILE A 440 7.21 -2.07 16.01
C ILE A 440 8.72 -2.19 15.82
N TYR A 441 9.16 -2.69 14.66
CA TYR A 441 10.56 -3.06 14.41
C TYR A 441 11.32 -2.07 13.51
N GLY A 442 10.64 -1.04 13.01
CA GLY A 442 11.21 -0.03 12.13
C GLY A 442 10.94 -0.31 10.64
N ASN A 443 10.97 0.76 9.83
CA ASN A 443 10.56 0.74 8.42
C ASN A 443 11.38 -0.22 7.54
N ARG A 444 12.61 -0.56 7.96
CA ARG A 444 13.52 -1.46 7.24
C ARG A 444 13.45 -2.92 7.72
N ALA A 445 12.66 -3.22 8.75
CA ALA A 445 12.59 -4.55 9.35
C ALA A 445 12.03 -5.63 8.41
N VAL A 446 11.28 -5.22 7.38
CA VAL A 446 10.75 -6.10 6.33
C VAL A 446 11.13 -5.52 4.97
N PRO A 447 12.32 -5.87 4.44
CA PRO A 447 12.72 -5.48 3.11
C PRO A 447 11.93 -6.24 2.04
N VAL A 448 11.76 -5.58 0.91
CA VAL A 448 11.38 -6.25 -0.34
C VAL A 448 12.66 -6.72 -1.00
N LEU A 449 12.80 -8.04 -1.15
CA LEU A 449 14.01 -8.63 -1.71
C LEU A 449 14.10 -8.26 -3.20
N PRO A 450 15.19 -7.59 -3.63
CA PRO A 450 15.35 -7.25 -5.03
C PRO A 450 15.42 -8.53 -5.86
N GLY A 451 14.80 -8.51 -7.04
CA GLY A 451 14.74 -9.66 -7.91
C GLY A 451 13.66 -9.54 -8.98
N GLY A 452 13.40 -10.66 -9.65
CA GLY A 452 12.42 -10.77 -10.73
C GLY A 452 11.03 -11.11 -10.20
N PRO A 453 10.05 -11.31 -11.11
CA PRO A 453 8.68 -11.65 -10.72
C PRO A 453 8.61 -13.07 -10.13
N LEU A 454 8.89 -13.19 -8.82
CA LEU A 454 8.86 -14.46 -8.07
C LEU A 454 7.45 -14.97 -7.80
N ALA A 455 6.44 -14.17 -8.10
CA ALA A 455 5.06 -14.62 -8.26
C ALA A 455 4.44 -13.93 -9.48
N LEU A 456 3.55 -14.63 -10.13
CA LEU A 456 2.69 -14.11 -11.19
C LEU A 456 1.27 -14.07 -10.65
N GLN A 457 0.80 -12.87 -10.35
CA GLN A 457 -0.55 -12.69 -9.86
C GLN A 457 -1.53 -12.69 -11.01
N ARG A 458 -2.64 -13.39 -10.89
CA ARG A 458 -3.64 -13.43 -11.96
C ARG A 458 -4.49 -12.16 -11.95
N ASP A 459 -4.72 -11.59 -13.12
CA ASP A 459 -5.72 -10.55 -13.34
C ASP A 459 -7.01 -11.20 -13.89
N GLY A 460 -7.84 -11.70 -12.97
CA GLY A 460 -9.15 -12.29 -13.28
C GLY A 460 -10.29 -11.28 -13.16
N THR A 461 -11.46 -11.59 -13.71
CA THR A 461 -12.69 -10.82 -13.48
C THR A 461 -13.27 -11.18 -12.10
N GLY A 462 -13.52 -10.18 -11.24
CA GLY A 462 -14.19 -10.39 -9.94
C GLY A 462 -13.28 -10.38 -8.71
N ASN A 463 -12.00 -10.03 -8.85
CA ASN A 463 -11.10 -9.91 -7.70
C ASN A 463 -11.57 -8.77 -6.78
N ALA A 464 -11.54 -8.96 -5.45
CA ALA A 464 -11.88 -7.92 -4.47
C ALA A 464 -11.04 -6.64 -4.63
N THR A 465 -9.88 -6.74 -5.29
CA THR A 465 -9.03 -5.62 -5.68
C THR A 465 -9.55 -4.78 -6.85
N GLN A 466 -10.55 -5.23 -7.59
CA GLN A 466 -11.13 -4.52 -8.74
C GLN A 466 -12.48 -3.87 -8.41
N ASP A 467 -13.06 -4.17 -7.24
CA ASP A 467 -14.28 -3.54 -6.77
C ASP A 467 -14.04 -2.04 -6.51
N ALA A 468 -14.65 -1.20 -7.35
CA ALA A 468 -14.58 0.25 -7.25
C ALA A 468 -15.09 0.77 -5.89
N ALA A 469 -16.07 0.08 -5.30
CA ALA A 469 -16.66 0.43 -4.01
C ALA A 469 -15.69 0.20 -2.84
N THR A 470 -14.86 -0.84 -2.91
CA THR A 470 -13.80 -1.07 -1.92
C THR A 470 -12.51 -0.32 -2.26
N GLY A 471 -12.49 0.52 -3.29
CA GLY A 471 -11.38 1.46 -3.56
C GLY A 471 -10.09 0.80 -4.05
N MET A 472 -10.14 -0.05 -5.07
CA MET A 472 -8.97 -0.25 -5.95
C MET A 472 -9.35 -0.32 -7.43
N GLY A 473 -10.02 0.73 -7.90
CA GLY A 473 -9.83 1.18 -9.28
C GLY A 473 -8.44 1.79 -9.50
N TRP A 474 -7.37 1.15 -9.01
CA TRP A 474 -5.96 1.57 -9.12
C TRP A 474 -5.58 2.85 -8.36
N PHE A 475 -6.46 3.30 -7.46
CA PHE A 475 -6.27 4.47 -6.62
C PHE A 475 -6.64 4.21 -5.17
N TYR A 476 -5.99 4.93 -4.26
CA TYR A 476 -6.23 4.82 -2.83
C TYR A 476 -7.26 5.87 -2.39
N TYR A 477 -8.55 5.57 -2.56
CA TYR A 477 -9.67 6.42 -2.12
C TYR A 477 -10.74 5.60 -1.41
N GLY A 478 -11.80 6.28 -0.93
CA GLY A 478 -12.97 5.64 -0.35
C GLY A 478 -12.60 4.76 0.84
N ALA A 479 -13.18 3.56 0.88
CA ALA A 479 -13.12 2.69 2.04
C ALA A 479 -11.69 2.26 2.42
N ARG A 480 -10.84 1.90 1.44
CA ARG A 480 -9.44 1.51 1.71
C ARG A 480 -8.60 2.66 2.26
N ARG A 481 -8.80 3.86 1.72
CA ARG A 481 -8.08 5.04 2.21
C ARG A 481 -8.51 5.39 3.63
N GLU A 482 -9.82 5.38 3.88
CA GLU A 482 -10.33 5.64 5.22
C GLU A 482 -9.80 4.62 6.23
N TYR A 483 -9.83 3.33 5.88
CA TYR A 483 -9.26 2.26 6.71
C TYR A 483 -7.77 2.47 7.02
N TYR A 484 -6.99 2.87 6.01
CA TYR A 484 -5.58 3.21 6.20
C TYR A 484 -5.35 4.38 7.13
N GLU A 485 -6.09 5.47 6.94
CA GLU A 485 -5.94 6.66 7.77
C GLU A 485 -6.36 6.38 9.22
N ALA A 486 -7.46 5.64 9.42
CA ALA A 486 -7.89 5.17 10.73
C ALA A 486 -6.83 4.29 11.39
N GLN A 487 -6.26 3.34 10.63
CA GLN A 487 -5.18 2.49 11.11
C GLN A 487 -3.93 3.30 11.49
N LEU A 488 -3.49 4.26 10.66
CA LEU A 488 -2.33 5.10 10.98
C LEU A 488 -2.55 5.92 12.25
N ALA A 489 -3.75 6.46 12.43
CA ALA A 489 -4.11 7.19 13.65
C ALA A 489 -4.07 6.29 14.89
N HIS A 490 -4.61 5.07 14.78
CA HIS A 490 -4.52 4.07 15.84
C HIS A 490 -3.06 3.72 16.16
N HIS A 491 -2.25 3.39 15.14
CA HIS A 491 -0.83 3.05 15.29
C HIS A 491 0.04 4.13 15.95
N ALA A 492 -0.38 5.40 15.82
CA ALA A 492 0.32 6.53 16.41
C ALA A 492 0.11 6.63 17.93
N SER A 493 -0.99 6.11 18.46
CA SER A 493 -1.42 6.31 19.85
C SER A 493 -1.65 5.02 20.66
N ALA A 494 -1.78 3.88 19.99
CA ALA A 494 -2.07 2.61 20.64
C ALA A 494 -0.93 2.12 21.54
N THR A 495 -1.30 1.59 22.71
CA THR A 495 -0.37 0.95 23.64
C THR A 495 0.07 -0.44 23.18
N SER A 496 -0.73 -1.09 22.34
CA SER A 496 -0.48 -2.39 21.74
C SER A 496 -0.98 -2.39 20.29
N LEU A 497 -0.24 -3.06 19.42
CA LEU A 497 -0.63 -3.33 18.03
C LEU A 497 -0.98 -4.81 17.80
N ARG A 498 -1.22 -5.56 18.88
CA ARG A 498 -1.76 -6.91 18.80
C ARG A 498 -3.26 -6.83 18.55
N TYR A 499 -3.72 -7.37 17.42
CA TYR A 499 -5.15 -7.46 17.09
C TYR A 499 -5.58 -8.92 17.26
N ASP A 500 -6.44 -9.22 18.21
CA ASP A 500 -6.91 -10.60 18.37
C ASP A 500 -7.93 -10.93 17.26
N PRO A 501 -7.81 -12.04 16.51
CA PRO A 501 -8.77 -12.39 15.45
C PRO A 501 -10.20 -12.58 15.95
N ASP A 502 -10.35 -12.89 17.24
CA ASP A 502 -11.62 -13.18 17.88
C ASP A 502 -12.13 -12.02 18.75
N ALA A 503 -11.41 -10.90 18.82
CA ALA A 503 -11.85 -9.67 19.49
C ALA A 503 -12.32 -8.60 18.51
N ASP A 504 -12.98 -7.56 19.06
CA ASP A 504 -13.37 -6.39 18.29
C ASP A 504 -12.14 -5.57 17.84
N ARG A 505 -12.24 -5.01 16.63
CA ARG A 505 -11.21 -4.13 16.06
C ARG A 505 -11.02 -2.90 16.95
N PRO A 506 -9.78 -2.48 17.26
CA PRO A 506 -9.54 -1.37 18.19
C PRO A 506 -9.67 0.02 17.55
N PHE A 507 -10.15 0.11 16.31
CA PHE A 507 -10.40 1.36 15.59
C PHE A 507 -11.56 1.18 14.60
N ALA A 508 -12.18 2.29 14.20
CA ALA A 508 -13.29 2.27 13.24
C ALA A 508 -12.81 1.90 11.83
N ALA A 509 -13.59 1.08 11.14
CA ALA A 509 -13.42 0.80 9.71
C ALA A 509 -14.74 1.10 8.97
N PRO A 510 -14.69 1.44 7.67
CA PRO A 510 -15.90 1.58 6.85
C PRO A 510 -16.71 0.28 6.85
N ALA A 511 -18.05 0.40 6.89
CA ALA A 511 -18.95 -0.74 6.96
C ALA A 511 -18.80 -1.65 5.73
N ILE A 512 -18.57 -1.07 4.55
CA ILE A 512 -18.35 -1.84 3.31
C ILE A 512 -17.12 -2.78 3.35
N LEU A 513 -16.19 -2.56 4.29
CA LEU A 513 -15.04 -3.44 4.51
C LEU A 513 -15.32 -4.58 5.47
N ASP A 514 -16.47 -4.60 6.15
CA ASP A 514 -16.88 -5.74 6.96
C ASP A 514 -17.09 -6.97 6.06
N PRO A 515 -16.49 -8.14 6.35
CA PRO A 515 -16.74 -9.37 5.61
C PRO A 515 -18.22 -9.77 5.53
N ASP A 516 -19.02 -9.39 6.54
CA ASP A 516 -20.45 -9.69 6.62
C ASP A 516 -21.31 -8.57 5.99
N PHE A 517 -20.70 -7.54 5.36
CA PHE A 517 -21.43 -6.46 4.70
C PHE A 517 -22.22 -6.94 3.48
N VAL A 518 -23.52 -6.65 3.47
CA VAL A 518 -24.41 -6.96 2.34
C VAL A 518 -24.52 -5.72 1.42
N PRO A 519 -24.11 -5.81 0.15
CA PRO A 519 -24.30 -4.73 -0.82
C PRO A 519 -25.75 -4.27 -0.90
N GLY A 520 -25.96 -2.94 -0.95
CA GLY A 520 -27.30 -2.35 -0.96
C GLY A 520 -27.91 -2.12 0.43
N THR A 521 -27.23 -2.51 1.52
CA THR A 521 -27.66 -2.16 2.88
C THR A 521 -27.76 -0.64 3.04
N VAL A 522 -28.92 -0.17 3.50
CA VAL A 522 -29.17 1.25 3.83
C VAL A 522 -28.91 1.45 5.33
N GLN A 523 -28.01 2.37 5.65
CA GLN A 523 -27.67 2.73 7.03
C GLN A 523 -28.53 3.92 7.48
N HIS A 524 -29.31 3.78 8.54
CA HIS A 524 -30.03 4.91 9.12
C HIS A 524 -29.14 5.70 10.10
N LEU A 525 -29.03 7.02 9.89
CA LEU A 525 -28.23 7.95 10.69
C LEU A 525 -29.07 9.18 11.04
N ASP A 526 -28.96 9.71 12.26
CA ASP A 526 -29.69 10.93 12.63
C ASP A 526 -29.11 12.19 11.94
N ARG A 527 -27.83 12.14 11.55
CA ARG A 527 -27.13 13.27 10.93
C ARG A 527 -26.08 12.79 9.93
N VAL A 528 -25.93 13.53 8.84
CA VAL A 528 -24.73 13.46 7.99
C VAL A 528 -24.10 14.84 7.86
N TYR A 529 -22.79 14.93 8.08
CA TYR A 529 -21.98 16.11 7.80
C TYR A 529 -21.07 15.87 6.60
N ALA A 530 -21.09 16.76 5.62
CA ALA A 530 -20.19 16.73 4.48
C ALA A 530 -19.37 18.04 4.41
N GLY A 531 -18.05 17.95 4.27
CA GLY A 531 -17.20 19.14 4.27
C GLY A 531 -15.70 18.86 4.14
N LEU A 532 -14.89 19.91 4.23
CA LEU A 532 -13.42 19.85 4.30
C LEU A 532 -13.01 19.33 5.68
N LEU A 533 -12.68 18.04 5.76
CA LEU A 533 -12.36 17.40 7.04
C LEU A 533 -10.87 17.38 7.37
N SER A 534 -10.00 17.78 6.44
CA SER A 534 -8.54 17.62 6.57
C SER A 534 -7.83 18.82 7.19
N LEU A 535 -8.39 20.01 7.04
CA LEU A 535 -7.76 21.28 7.39
C LEU A 535 -8.49 21.95 8.53
N ARG A 536 -7.72 22.53 9.46
CA ARG A 536 -8.32 23.36 10.49
C ARG A 536 -8.61 24.76 9.94
N ASP A 537 -9.89 25.01 9.71
CA ASP A 537 -10.45 26.29 9.34
C ASP A 537 -11.74 26.55 10.15
N SER A 538 -12.41 27.68 9.89
CA SER A 538 -13.69 28.01 10.54
C SER A 538 -14.80 27.00 10.23
N GLY A 539 -14.73 26.31 9.09
CA GLY A 539 -15.66 25.26 8.72
C GLY A 539 -15.50 24.02 9.58
N LEU A 540 -14.27 23.57 9.80
CA LEU A 540 -13.97 22.46 10.71
C LEU A 540 -14.32 22.80 12.16
N ASP A 541 -14.00 24.00 12.64
CA ASP A 541 -14.37 24.44 13.99
C ASP A 541 -15.91 24.42 14.18
N THR A 542 -16.66 24.82 13.15
CA THR A 542 -18.13 24.75 13.13
C THR A 542 -18.63 23.29 13.17
N LEU A 543 -18.05 22.42 12.34
CA LEU A 543 -18.39 21.00 12.29
C LEU A 543 -18.12 20.31 13.62
N LEU A 544 -16.98 20.57 14.26
CA LEU A 544 -16.63 20.02 15.57
C LEU A 544 -17.65 20.42 16.64
N THR A 545 -18.09 21.68 16.63
CA THR A 545 -19.13 22.17 17.54
C THR A 545 -20.45 21.43 17.33
N TRP A 546 -20.88 21.25 16.08
CA TRP A 546 -22.10 20.51 15.77
C TRP A 546 -21.99 19.03 16.15
N LEU A 547 -20.86 18.40 15.84
CA LEU A 547 -20.61 17.00 16.14
C LEU A 547 -20.61 16.74 17.65
N ASP A 548 -20.00 17.62 18.45
CA ASP A 548 -19.99 17.48 19.90
C ASP A 548 -21.41 17.60 20.47
N ALA A 549 -22.24 18.49 19.94
CA ALA A 549 -23.65 18.58 20.32
C ALA A 549 -24.45 17.32 19.96
N ASP A 550 -24.26 16.77 18.75
CA ASP A 550 -24.94 15.55 18.30
C ASP A 550 -24.45 14.32 19.10
N ARG A 551 -23.16 14.26 19.46
CA ARG A 551 -22.60 13.22 20.36
C ARG A 551 -23.22 13.27 21.75
N ILE A 552 -23.36 14.45 22.34
CA ILE A 552 -24.02 14.65 23.65
C ILE A 552 -25.48 14.21 23.58
N ALA A 553 -26.16 14.49 22.46
CA ALA A 553 -27.53 14.06 22.22
C ALA A 553 -27.67 12.55 21.90
N GLY A 554 -26.57 11.80 21.82
CA GLY A 554 -26.60 10.37 21.53
C GLY A 554 -26.94 10.02 20.08
N ARG A 555 -26.82 10.97 19.16
CA ARG A 555 -27.12 10.78 17.73
C ARG A 555 -26.04 9.98 17.02
N ARG A 556 -26.45 9.21 16.01
CA ARG A 556 -25.61 8.52 15.03
C ARG A 556 -25.30 9.47 13.87
N VAL A 557 -24.01 9.64 13.60
CA VAL A 557 -23.48 10.65 12.68
C VAL A 557 -22.63 10.01 11.60
N GLY A 558 -22.93 10.34 10.34
CA GLY A 558 -22.08 10.07 9.19
C GLY A 558 -21.21 11.28 8.83
N LEU A 559 -19.95 11.05 8.50
CA LEU A 559 -19.01 12.05 8.01
C LEU A 559 -18.66 11.75 6.55
N VAL A 560 -18.75 12.75 5.68
CA VAL A 560 -18.38 12.65 4.26
C VAL A 560 -17.23 13.62 3.98
N PRO A 561 -15.99 13.13 3.80
CA PRO A 561 -14.86 13.98 3.44
C PRO A 561 -15.02 14.54 2.01
N LEU A 562 -14.99 15.86 1.87
CA LEU A 562 -14.95 16.57 0.59
C LEU A 562 -13.55 17.12 0.31
N TYR A 563 -13.24 17.32 -0.97
CA TYR A 563 -11.95 17.81 -1.44
C TYR A 563 -12.15 18.79 -2.60
N GLY A 564 -11.21 19.70 -2.82
CA GLY A 564 -11.32 20.67 -3.90
C GLY A 564 -10.01 21.37 -4.24
N LEU A 565 -9.95 21.92 -5.45
CA LEU A 565 -8.77 22.63 -5.97
C LEU A 565 -8.30 23.81 -5.12
N GLY A 566 -9.23 24.43 -4.40
CA GLY A 566 -8.99 25.55 -3.48
C GLY A 566 -8.33 25.13 -2.16
N GLN A 567 -8.19 23.82 -1.90
CA GLN A 567 -7.48 23.36 -0.72
C GLN A 567 -6.00 23.75 -0.75
N PRO A 568 -5.45 24.22 0.38
CA PRO A 568 -4.02 24.41 0.57
C PRO A 568 -3.18 23.18 0.22
N VAL A 569 -2.11 23.40 -0.56
CA VAL A 569 -1.16 22.37 -1.03
C VAL A 569 -0.48 21.62 0.14
N GLY A 570 -0.27 22.28 1.28
CA GLY A 570 0.41 21.72 2.46
C GLY A 570 -0.48 20.99 3.46
N GLY A 571 -1.80 20.95 3.26
CA GLY A 571 -2.76 20.40 4.22
C GLY A 571 -2.82 18.89 4.32
N GLY A 572 -2.33 18.19 3.30
CA GLY A 572 -2.67 16.78 3.08
C GLY A 572 -4.17 16.60 2.84
N LEU A 573 -4.59 15.34 2.64
CA LEU A 573 -6.00 15.01 2.45
C LEU A 573 -6.60 14.26 3.64
N SER A 574 -5.80 13.83 4.61
CA SER A 574 -6.28 12.99 5.71
C SER A 574 -7.18 13.74 6.67
N ILE A 575 -8.17 13.05 7.26
CA ILE A 575 -9.07 13.64 8.26
C ILE A 575 -8.26 14.23 9.42
N HIS A 576 -8.61 15.45 9.81
CA HIS A 576 -7.94 16.20 10.86
C HIS A 576 -7.93 15.41 12.18
N PRO A 577 -6.80 15.35 12.92
CA PRO A 577 -6.66 14.49 14.09
C PRO A 577 -7.72 14.70 15.18
N GLU A 578 -8.20 15.94 15.36
CA GLU A 578 -9.21 16.24 16.37
C GLU A 578 -10.58 15.66 16.02
N LEU A 579 -10.94 15.68 14.72
CA LEU A 579 -12.14 15.02 14.24
C LEU A 579 -11.97 13.50 14.24
N ARG A 580 -10.79 13.01 13.85
CA ARG A 580 -10.44 11.58 13.87
C ARG A 580 -10.62 10.95 15.26
N ALA A 581 -10.23 11.65 16.32
CA ALA A 581 -10.38 11.19 17.70
C ALA A 581 -11.85 11.00 18.13
N ARG A 582 -12.80 11.56 17.37
CA ARG A 582 -14.24 11.44 17.64
C ARG A 582 -14.92 10.32 16.82
N ILE A 583 -14.19 9.63 15.94
CA ILE A 583 -14.73 8.56 15.09
C ILE A 583 -14.55 7.22 15.81
N ASP A 584 -15.65 6.64 16.28
CA ASP A 584 -15.69 5.36 16.99
C ASP A 584 -16.23 4.21 16.12
N GLY A 585 -16.81 4.54 14.96
CA GLY A 585 -17.40 3.56 14.04
C GLY A 585 -18.82 3.17 14.41
N ASP A 586 -19.29 3.41 15.63
CA ASP A 586 -20.65 3.09 16.08
C ASP A 586 -21.56 4.32 16.01
N ARG A 587 -21.26 5.34 16.82
CA ARG A 587 -21.99 6.61 16.85
C ARG A 587 -21.49 7.59 15.81
N VAL A 588 -20.19 7.60 15.51
CA VAL A 588 -19.61 8.49 14.51
C VAL A 588 -18.78 7.68 13.55
N ARG A 589 -19.15 7.72 12.26
CA ARG A 589 -18.47 6.96 11.21
C ARG A 589 -18.23 7.79 9.95
N VAL A 590 -17.22 7.40 9.20
CA VAL A 590 -16.96 7.94 7.87
C VAL A 590 -17.72 7.13 6.84
N LEU A 591 -18.54 7.80 6.04
CA LEU A 591 -19.28 7.19 4.95
C LEU A 591 -18.41 7.19 3.69
N CYS A 592 -18.33 6.03 3.05
CA CYS A 592 -17.47 5.80 1.89
C CYS A 592 -18.28 5.50 0.62
N PHE A 593 -17.68 5.72 -0.54
CA PHE A 593 -18.25 5.30 -1.82
C PHE A 593 -18.69 3.83 -1.79
N GLY A 594 -19.88 3.54 -2.32
CA GLY A 594 -20.50 2.22 -2.29
C GLY A 594 -21.39 1.95 -1.06
N GLU A 595 -21.36 2.83 -0.07
CA GLU A 595 -22.30 2.80 1.05
C GLU A 595 -23.52 3.69 0.77
N THR A 596 -24.67 3.23 1.26
CA THR A 596 -25.92 4.00 1.25
C THR A 596 -26.31 4.34 2.67
N ALA A 597 -26.65 5.60 2.91
CA ALA A 597 -27.18 6.08 4.19
C ALA A 597 -28.47 6.87 3.98
N GLU A 598 -29.42 6.69 4.88
CA GLU A 598 -30.60 7.55 5.03
C GLU A 598 -30.42 8.41 6.28
N THR A 599 -30.77 9.69 6.17
CA THR A 599 -30.57 10.67 7.25
C THR A 599 -31.71 11.66 7.40
N ASP A 600 -32.00 12.03 8.65
CA ASP A 600 -32.94 13.10 8.97
C ASP A 600 -32.44 14.46 8.45
N ALA A 601 -31.11 14.62 8.33
CA ALA A 601 -30.50 15.85 7.89
C ALA A 601 -29.06 15.69 7.40
N LEU A 602 -28.84 16.21 6.20
CA LEU A 602 -27.51 16.47 5.64
C LEU A 602 -27.14 17.94 5.88
N ARG A 603 -25.93 18.19 6.39
CA ARG A 603 -25.40 19.54 6.67
C ARG A 603 -23.99 19.71 6.11
N PHE A 604 -23.69 20.94 5.70
CA PHE A 604 -22.37 21.38 5.27
C PHE A 604 -21.91 22.53 6.15
N PRO A 605 -20.61 22.64 6.47
CA PRO A 605 -20.06 23.88 6.98
C PRO A 605 -20.33 25.03 5.98
N PRO A 606 -20.54 26.28 6.45
CA PRO A 606 -20.92 27.38 5.57
C PRO A 606 -19.96 27.57 4.38
N GLY A 607 -20.51 27.62 3.16
CA GLY A 607 -19.75 27.87 1.93
C GLY A 607 -19.03 26.66 1.35
N GLN A 608 -19.28 25.46 1.87
CA GLN A 608 -18.66 24.20 1.45
C GLN A 608 -19.59 23.29 0.63
N GLU A 609 -20.82 23.72 0.36
CA GLU A 609 -21.85 22.96 -0.35
C GLU A 609 -21.39 22.55 -1.77
N ALA A 610 -20.78 23.50 -2.50
CA ALA A 610 -20.31 23.29 -3.86
C ALA A 610 -19.06 22.39 -3.97
N LEU A 611 -18.43 22.00 -2.85
CA LEU A 611 -17.26 21.12 -2.88
C LEU A 611 -17.60 19.67 -3.22
N ALA A 612 -18.87 19.29 -3.11
CA ALA A 612 -19.32 17.98 -3.55
C ALA A 612 -19.33 17.86 -5.08
N ASP A 613 -19.42 18.99 -5.79
CA ASP A 613 -19.50 19.02 -7.25
C ASP A 613 -18.18 18.54 -7.88
N GLY A 614 -18.28 17.62 -8.83
CA GLY A 614 -17.12 17.07 -9.54
C GLY A 614 -16.30 16.03 -8.77
N LEU A 615 -16.74 15.63 -7.57
CA LEU A 615 -16.23 14.44 -6.87
C LEU A 615 -16.88 13.17 -7.42
N ARG A 616 -16.05 12.15 -7.68
CA ARG A 616 -16.51 10.89 -8.30
C ARG A 616 -16.95 9.83 -7.29
N TYR A 617 -16.39 9.86 -6.08
CA TYR A 617 -16.42 8.74 -5.14
C TYR A 617 -17.09 9.15 -3.84
N LEU A 618 -18.36 9.57 -3.94
CA LEU A 618 -19.20 9.94 -2.79
C LEU A 618 -20.15 8.80 -2.40
N PRO A 619 -20.47 8.62 -1.10
CA PRO A 619 -21.54 7.72 -0.67
C PRO A 619 -22.90 8.19 -1.20
N VAL A 620 -23.87 7.27 -1.24
CA VAL A 620 -25.27 7.64 -1.48
C VAL A 620 -25.87 8.10 -0.15
N VAL A 621 -26.30 9.35 -0.07
CA VAL A 621 -26.96 9.91 1.13
C VAL A 621 -28.37 10.35 0.74
N LEU A 622 -29.36 9.74 1.37
CA LEU A 622 -30.78 9.98 1.16
C LEU A 622 -31.36 10.80 2.32
N ARG A 623 -32.16 11.82 2.01
CA ARG A 623 -32.97 12.57 2.96
C ARG A 623 -34.40 12.61 2.43
N ASP A 624 -35.36 12.08 3.20
CA ASP A 624 -36.77 11.98 2.78
C ASP A 624 -36.92 11.28 1.41
N GLY A 625 -36.11 10.24 1.16
CA GLY A 625 -36.05 9.52 -0.13
C GLY A 625 -35.37 10.28 -1.29
N GLN A 626 -34.93 11.52 -1.08
CA GLN A 626 -34.23 12.32 -2.09
C GLN A 626 -32.72 12.27 -1.88
N GLN A 627 -31.97 12.21 -2.96
CA GLN A 627 -30.51 12.16 -2.89
C GLN A 627 -29.93 13.53 -2.54
N GLY A 628 -29.18 13.60 -1.42
CA GLY A 628 -28.61 14.84 -0.89
C GLY A 628 -27.19 15.17 -1.38
N LEU A 629 -26.47 14.21 -1.94
CA LEU A 629 -25.15 14.40 -2.55
C LEU A 629 -25.20 14.10 -4.05
N PRO A 630 -24.36 14.75 -4.89
CA PRO A 630 -24.30 14.43 -6.31
C PRO A 630 -24.13 12.93 -6.55
N PRO A 631 -24.84 12.33 -7.52
CA PRO A 631 -24.65 10.94 -7.85
C PRO A 631 -23.21 10.71 -8.29
N ALA A 632 -22.65 9.60 -7.86
CA ALA A 632 -21.39 9.14 -8.41
C ALA A 632 -21.56 9.03 -9.93
N PRO A 633 -20.66 9.64 -10.74
CA PRO A 633 -20.69 9.44 -12.17
C PRO A 633 -20.59 7.92 -12.45
N PRO A 634 -21.22 7.44 -13.53
CA PRO A 634 -21.11 6.04 -13.90
C PRO A 634 -19.64 5.66 -13.92
N VAL A 635 -19.28 4.61 -13.18
CA VAL A 635 -17.94 4.05 -13.21
C VAL A 635 -17.72 3.60 -14.64
N GLY A 636 -16.94 4.38 -15.41
CA GLY A 636 -16.60 4.01 -16.78
C GLY A 636 -16.04 2.60 -16.76
N GLY A 637 -16.73 1.67 -17.43
CA GLY A 637 -16.30 0.29 -17.51
C GLY A 637 -14.94 0.23 -18.20
N ALA A 638 -13.88 0.15 -17.42
CA ALA A 638 -12.56 -0.20 -17.92
C ALA A 638 -12.53 -1.73 -18.05
N GLY A 639 -12.84 -2.21 -19.27
CA GLY A 639 -12.64 -3.60 -19.67
C GLY A 639 -11.17 -3.95 -19.87
#